data_AF-A0A8I6S3P9-F1
#
_entry.id   AF-A0A8I6S3P9-F1
#
_cell.length_a   1.000
_cell.length_b   1.000
_cell.length_c   1.000
_cell.angle_alpha   90.00
_cell.angle_beta   90.00
_cell.angle_gamma   90.00
#
_symmetry.space_group_name_H-M   'P 1'
#
loop_
_entity.id
_entity.type
_entity.pdbx_description
1 polymer ?
#
loop_
_entity_poly.entity_id
_entity_poly.type
_entity_poly.pdbx_seq_one_letter_code
_entity_poly.pdbx_strand_id
1 'polypeptide(L)'
;MVGWLICLLLTTFVNSLPYSSANGLMVMTVATNRTDGFVRYMRSAEHFGLEVEVLGMGVAWEGGDMNYRGGGHKVNLLKKALKPYKNDNQRLVLFTDSFDVIFMGGAEEIAARFAEMDSRLVFSSESLCWPEEELAEQYPQVEDGYKYLNSGGFIGYASDIYEILKLHKIKNNDDDQLFYTKIYLNKALREEHKIKLDHKALIFQNIYAAEKDVKLVTDGTDERGSYIVNEATATRPLILHGNGKSKLLLNSIGNYVGGGYDDTRGCTSCKKHEQGAADGKTVLMTIVVSRDSPFLEEFFEGVALLAHPADRLHLFIYNKVKFHEPIVQAFVKKNSKKYSSVKQILPDDNLDEDSAQDIMMEYCLKKECDYLFVLYSLAMLERPDTISRLIQQDKSVIAPLLTRYNEAFSNFWGALNTDGFYARSFDYMDIVNNRKRGVWNVPYISVCYLVKSSQLSFLSGAYKSDKYDPDMAFSSSLREKGVHMYVDNTVDYGYMTNPDSYDTKLLNADFYQVIDNQHQWERRYLHENYSQALQPGSTIQQPCPDVYWFPITTARFCNELIGIMENFGKWSSGTNTDERLAGGYENVPTRDIHMNQVGLEKQWLHILGEYVRPLQEHVFTGYFHDPPRSLMNFVVRYRPDEQPSLRPHHDSSTYTINIALNRPGLDYEGGGCHFLRYNCSVTNTKMGWMLMHPGRLTHFHEGLRVTKGTRYIMISFVDP
;
A
#
# COMPACT_ATOMS: atom_id res chain seq x y z
N MET A 1 26.46 -63.85 36.15
CA MET A 1 26.27 -63.47 34.74
C MET A 1 25.74 -62.05 34.74
N VAL A 2 26.39 -61.18 33.97
CA VAL A 2 26.12 -59.74 33.74
C VAL A 2 26.48 -58.79 34.89
N GLY A 3 27.57 -58.06 34.66
CA GLY A 3 28.18 -57.11 35.59
C GLY A 3 27.65 -55.68 35.44
N TRP A 4 27.88 -54.91 36.50
CA TRP A 4 27.63 -53.48 36.58
C TRP A 4 28.77 -52.73 35.88
N LEU A 5 28.46 -52.02 34.80
CA LEU A 5 29.36 -51.04 34.20
C LEU A 5 29.10 -49.68 34.87
N ILE A 6 30.08 -49.21 35.64
CA ILE A 6 30.16 -47.84 36.14
C ILE A 6 30.77 -47.01 34.99
N CYS A 7 29.97 -46.18 34.34
CA CYS A 7 30.48 -45.13 33.45
C CYS A 7 30.81 -43.88 34.27
N LEU A 8 32.09 -43.58 34.42
CA LEU A 8 32.57 -42.28 34.86
C LEU A 8 32.29 -41.24 33.77
N LEU A 9 31.36 -40.32 34.01
CA LEU A 9 31.26 -39.05 33.29
C LEU A 9 32.23 -38.05 33.94
N LEU A 10 33.38 -37.85 33.30
CA LEU A 10 34.27 -36.72 33.55
C LEU A 10 33.60 -35.44 33.01
N THR A 11 32.84 -34.76 33.85
CA THR A 11 32.42 -33.38 33.59
C THR A 11 33.62 -32.46 33.81
N THR A 12 34.27 -32.05 32.72
CA THR A 12 35.17 -30.89 32.74
C THR A 12 34.33 -29.64 32.95
N PHE A 13 34.24 -29.17 34.19
CA PHE A 13 33.79 -27.82 34.50
C PHE A 13 34.79 -26.83 33.89
N VAL A 14 34.45 -26.27 32.73
CA VAL A 14 35.05 -25.02 32.28
C VAL A 14 34.43 -23.93 33.15
N ASN A 15 35.20 -23.43 34.12
CA ASN A 15 34.85 -22.24 34.88
C ASN A 15 34.80 -21.04 33.91
N SER A 16 33.64 -20.73 33.36
CA SER A 16 33.36 -19.40 32.84
C SER A 16 33.24 -18.45 34.03
N LEU A 17 34.25 -17.60 34.20
CA LEU A 17 34.17 -16.49 35.14
C LEU A 17 32.95 -15.61 34.74
N PRO A 18 32.07 -15.25 35.70
CA PRO A 18 30.94 -14.39 35.39
C PRO A 18 31.45 -13.01 34.94
N TYR A 19 30.99 -12.60 33.76
CA TYR A 19 31.26 -11.29 33.17
C TYR A 19 30.67 -10.20 34.07
N SER A 20 31.54 -9.45 34.74
CA SER A 20 31.15 -8.36 35.65
C SER A 20 30.72 -7.12 34.86
N SER A 21 29.60 -6.50 35.28
CA SER A 21 29.02 -5.29 34.69
C SER A 21 29.95 -4.06 34.66
N ALA A 22 31.08 -4.08 35.38
CA ALA A 22 32.09 -3.01 35.33
C ALA A 22 33.00 -3.06 34.07
N ASN A 23 33.05 -4.20 33.36
CA ASN A 23 33.87 -4.44 32.16
C ASN A 23 33.04 -4.69 30.89
N GLY A 24 31.80 -4.19 30.85
CA GLY A 24 30.83 -4.42 29.78
C GLY A 24 31.28 -4.04 28.36
N LEU A 25 30.63 -4.65 27.36
CA LEU A 25 30.86 -4.40 25.94
C LEU A 25 30.53 -2.94 25.60
N MET A 26 31.51 -2.20 25.08
CA MET A 26 31.33 -0.82 24.64
C MET A 26 31.00 -0.80 23.14
N VAL A 27 29.78 -0.44 22.78
CA VAL A 27 29.36 -0.31 21.38
C VAL A 27 29.60 1.12 20.91
N MET A 28 30.36 1.28 19.83
CA MET A 28 30.67 2.58 19.23
C MET A 28 30.23 2.60 17.77
N THR A 29 29.71 3.72 17.33
CA THR A 29 29.40 3.95 15.91
C THR A 29 29.67 5.39 15.52
N VAL A 30 29.67 5.67 14.21
CA VAL A 30 29.72 7.03 13.68
C VAL A 30 28.40 7.36 13.01
N ALA A 31 27.83 8.51 13.37
CA ALA A 31 26.68 9.10 12.71
C ALA A 31 26.78 10.62 12.81
N THR A 32 26.74 11.32 11.67
CA THR A 32 26.80 12.78 11.62
C THR A 32 25.43 13.44 11.71
N ASN A 33 24.37 12.71 11.37
CA ASN A 33 22.98 13.13 11.42
C ASN A 33 22.07 11.95 11.79
N ARG A 34 20.82 12.28 12.17
CA ARG A 34 19.80 11.32 12.58
C ARG A 34 18.96 10.84 11.39
N THR A 35 19.53 9.98 10.55
CA THR A 35 18.86 9.38 9.37
C THR A 35 17.84 8.30 9.78
N ASP A 36 16.96 7.90 8.86
CA ASP A 36 16.03 6.79 9.12
C ASP A 36 16.76 5.46 9.36
N GLY A 37 17.89 5.25 8.66
CA GLY A 37 18.80 4.12 8.90
C GLY A 37 19.37 4.11 10.31
N PHE A 38 19.86 5.26 10.79
CA PHE A 38 20.33 5.43 12.17
C PHE A 38 19.22 5.20 13.21
N VAL A 39 18.00 5.68 12.96
CA VAL A 39 16.87 5.44 13.85
C VAL A 39 16.54 3.94 13.94
N ARG A 40 16.60 3.20 12.83
CA ARG A 40 16.45 1.74 12.83
C ARG A 40 17.55 1.05 13.62
N TYR A 41 18.80 1.50 13.46
CA TYR A 41 19.95 0.98 14.20
C TYR A 41 19.76 1.15 15.71
N MET A 42 19.45 2.37 16.17
CA MET A 42 19.21 2.65 17.59
C MET A 42 18.03 1.83 18.15
N ARG A 43 16.92 1.69 17.39
CA ARG A 43 15.80 0.82 17.78
C ARG A 43 16.26 -0.62 18.02
N SER A 44 17.08 -1.17 17.12
CA SER A 44 17.59 -2.53 17.28
C SER A 44 18.55 -2.66 18.47
N ALA A 45 19.37 -1.63 18.72
CA ALA A 45 20.24 -1.59 19.90
C ALA A 45 19.42 -1.58 21.20
N GLU A 46 18.40 -0.72 21.28
CA GLU A 46 17.47 -0.64 22.41
C GLU A 46 16.74 -1.98 22.66
N HIS A 47 16.28 -2.66 21.59
CA HIS A 47 15.65 -3.98 21.69
C HIS A 47 16.54 -5.03 22.35
N PHE A 48 17.85 -4.94 22.11
CA PHE A 48 18.85 -5.86 22.66
C PHE A 48 19.60 -5.31 23.89
N GLY A 49 19.14 -4.19 24.46
CA GLY A 49 19.76 -3.59 25.65
C GLY A 49 21.20 -3.11 25.44
N LEU A 50 21.55 -2.72 24.21
CA LEU A 50 22.88 -2.23 23.86
C LEU A 50 22.96 -0.71 24.04
N GLU A 51 23.88 -0.26 24.89
CA GLU A 51 24.23 1.17 24.99
C GLU A 51 25.25 1.54 23.92
N VAL A 52 24.87 2.47 23.03
CA VAL A 52 25.70 2.90 21.89
C VAL A 52 26.29 4.28 22.15
N GLU A 53 27.61 4.39 22.07
CA GLU A 53 28.31 5.66 21.99
C GLU A 53 28.39 6.14 20.53
N VAL A 54 27.70 7.26 20.24
CA VAL A 54 27.59 7.82 18.89
C VAL A 54 28.63 8.92 18.69
N LEU A 55 29.56 8.68 17.77
CA LEU A 55 30.64 9.58 17.46
C LEU A 55 30.27 10.51 16.29
N GLY A 56 30.52 11.80 16.44
CA GLY A 56 30.39 12.78 15.36
C GLY A 56 28.98 13.34 15.12
N MET A 57 28.01 13.10 15.99
CA MET A 57 26.65 13.64 15.85
C MET A 57 26.65 15.17 15.77
N GLY A 58 26.05 15.73 14.72
CA GLY A 58 26.02 17.17 14.46
C GLY A 58 27.29 17.73 13.84
N VAL A 59 28.32 16.92 13.60
CA VAL A 59 29.56 17.31 12.91
C VAL A 59 29.39 17.10 11.41
N ALA A 60 29.89 18.04 10.60
CA ALA A 60 29.88 17.89 9.15
C ALA A 60 30.66 16.64 8.71
N TRP A 61 30.12 15.92 7.74
CA TRP A 61 30.78 14.73 7.20
C TRP A 61 31.93 15.11 6.26
N GLU A 62 33.17 14.79 6.67
CA GLU A 62 34.37 15.01 5.88
C GLU A 62 34.93 13.72 5.24
N GLY A 63 34.15 12.64 5.26
CA GLY A 63 34.62 11.32 4.84
C GLY A 63 34.53 11.01 3.34
N GLY A 64 34.11 11.97 2.52
CA GLY A 64 33.89 11.77 1.09
C GLY A 64 32.55 11.12 0.74
N ASP A 65 32.35 10.76 -0.51
CA ASP A 65 31.16 10.04 -0.97
C ASP A 65 31.31 8.54 -0.72
N MET A 66 30.50 7.99 0.18
CA MET A 66 30.53 6.58 0.58
C MET A 66 29.99 5.62 -0.50
N ASN A 67 29.55 6.13 -1.66
CA ASN A 67 29.33 5.30 -2.85
C ASN A 67 30.65 4.85 -3.51
N TYR A 68 31.77 5.45 -3.11
CA TYR A 68 33.11 5.14 -3.59
C TYR A 68 34.07 4.94 -2.39
N ARG A 69 35.37 5.11 -2.62
CA ARG A 69 36.39 5.12 -1.57
C ARG A 69 36.17 6.28 -0.60
N GLY A 70 36.29 6.03 0.70
CA GLY A 70 36.12 7.07 1.73
C GLY A 70 35.97 6.51 3.14
N GLY A 71 35.53 7.35 4.07
CA GLY A 71 35.21 6.92 5.43
C GLY A 71 36.32 7.06 6.46
N GLY A 72 37.52 7.53 6.08
CA GLY A 72 38.64 7.75 7.00
C GLY A 72 38.33 8.70 8.17
N HIS A 73 37.32 9.57 8.03
CA HIS A 73 36.80 10.39 9.12
C HIS A 73 36.29 9.53 10.29
N LYS A 74 35.68 8.37 10.02
CA LYS A 74 35.27 7.39 11.04
C LYS A 74 36.46 6.93 11.86
N VAL A 75 37.55 6.57 11.19
CA VAL A 75 38.80 6.10 11.80
C VAL A 75 39.39 7.17 12.72
N ASN A 76 39.41 8.42 12.28
CA ASN A 76 39.92 9.55 13.07
C ASN A 76 39.03 9.87 14.30
N LEU A 77 37.71 9.80 14.15
CA LEU A 77 36.78 9.96 15.27
C LEU A 77 36.93 8.84 16.30
N LEU A 78 36.98 7.58 15.85
CA LEU A 78 37.17 6.42 16.70
C LEU A 78 38.51 6.47 17.45
N LYS A 79 39.59 6.82 16.75
CA LYS A 79 40.92 6.99 17.35
C LYS A 79 40.90 8.04 18.46
N LYS A 80 40.18 9.14 18.28
CA LYS A 80 40.03 10.18 19.30
C LYS A 80 39.23 9.67 20.49
N ALA A 81 38.14 8.95 20.26
CA ALA A 81 37.26 8.39 21.30
C ALA A 81 37.96 7.30 22.13
N LEU A 82 38.79 6.47 21.52
CA LEU A 82 39.50 5.37 22.21
C LEU A 82 40.76 5.80 22.96
N LYS A 83 41.24 7.04 22.77
CA LYS A 83 42.45 7.56 23.43
C LYS A 83 42.45 7.42 24.98
N PRO A 84 41.33 7.63 25.71
CA PRO A 84 41.27 7.39 27.15
C PRO A 84 41.48 5.92 27.53
N TYR A 85 41.13 4.98 26.65
CA TYR A 85 41.16 3.54 26.87
C TYR A 85 42.40 2.84 26.29
N LYS A 86 43.39 3.61 25.83
CA LYS A 86 44.61 3.12 25.17
C LYS A 86 45.41 2.05 25.94
N ASN A 87 45.28 2.00 27.26
CA ASN A 87 45.99 1.06 28.14
C ASN A 87 45.03 0.01 28.75
N ASP A 88 43.76 -0.01 28.34
CA ASP A 88 42.76 -0.94 28.86
C ASP A 88 42.75 -2.22 28.01
N ASN A 89 43.41 -3.25 28.54
CA ASN A 89 43.58 -4.54 27.87
C ASN A 89 42.41 -5.51 28.10
N GLN A 90 41.36 -5.08 28.80
CA GLN A 90 40.20 -5.91 29.17
C GLN A 90 38.88 -5.35 28.63
N ARG A 91 38.80 -4.05 28.39
CA ARG A 91 37.63 -3.41 27.76
C ARG A 91 37.43 -3.93 26.35
N LEU A 92 36.27 -4.54 26.13
CA LEU A 92 35.84 -4.96 24.82
C LEU A 92 35.10 -3.83 24.11
N VAL A 93 35.46 -3.56 22.86
CA VAL A 93 34.84 -2.53 22.03
C VAL A 93 34.32 -3.18 20.76
N LEU A 94 33.03 -2.96 20.49
CA LEU A 94 32.40 -3.27 19.22
C LEU A 94 32.23 -1.96 18.44
N PHE A 95 32.83 -1.88 17.27
CA PHE A 95 32.56 -0.82 16.30
C PHE A 95 31.66 -1.35 15.19
N THR A 96 30.64 -0.59 14.82
CA THR A 96 29.85 -0.83 13.61
C THR A 96 29.56 0.47 12.86
N ASP A 97 29.28 0.38 11.57
CA ASP A 97 28.49 1.40 10.88
C ASP A 97 27.07 1.47 11.49
N SER A 98 26.29 2.50 11.16
CA SER A 98 24.96 2.73 11.75
C SER A 98 23.82 2.89 10.76
N PHE A 99 24.04 3.44 9.56
CA PHE A 99 22.93 3.75 8.65
C PHE A 99 22.31 2.48 8.02
N ASP A 100 23.09 1.42 7.95
CA ASP A 100 22.81 0.16 7.27
C ASP A 100 23.17 -1.07 8.11
N VAL A 101 23.11 -0.92 9.44
CA VAL A 101 23.35 -2.00 10.40
C VAL A 101 22.12 -2.24 11.27
N ILE A 102 21.85 -3.51 11.60
CA ILE A 102 20.79 -3.92 12.52
C ILE A 102 21.35 -4.97 13.48
N PHE A 103 21.11 -4.79 14.78
CA PHE A 103 21.43 -5.79 15.81
C PHE A 103 20.37 -6.88 15.87
N MET A 104 20.83 -8.11 16.12
CA MET A 104 20.03 -9.34 16.27
C MET A 104 20.43 -10.13 17.54
N GLY A 105 21.36 -9.60 18.35
CA GLY A 105 21.81 -10.20 19.60
C GLY A 105 22.29 -9.15 20.59
N GLY A 106 22.30 -9.53 21.88
CA GLY A 106 22.72 -8.67 22.99
C GLY A 106 24.21 -8.76 23.32
N ALA A 107 24.66 -7.92 24.25
CA ALA A 107 26.08 -7.76 24.60
C ALA A 107 26.75 -9.06 25.06
N GLU A 108 26.07 -9.85 25.90
CA GLU A 108 26.60 -11.11 26.43
C GLU A 108 26.87 -12.13 25.32
N GLU A 109 25.95 -12.28 24.38
CA GLU A 109 26.07 -13.23 23.27
C GLU A 109 27.17 -12.80 22.30
N ILE A 110 27.24 -11.49 21.97
CA ILE A 110 28.30 -10.93 21.12
C ILE A 110 29.68 -11.16 21.77
N ALA A 111 29.81 -10.89 23.06
CA ALA A 111 31.05 -11.10 23.80
C ALA A 111 31.42 -12.59 23.89
N ALA A 112 30.44 -13.49 24.07
CA ALA A 112 30.65 -14.92 24.10
C ALA A 112 31.18 -15.45 22.74
N ARG A 113 30.56 -15.04 21.62
CA ARG A 113 31.04 -15.40 20.27
C ARG A 113 32.44 -14.89 19.99
N PHE A 114 32.77 -13.68 20.45
CA PHE A 114 34.12 -13.15 20.34
C PHE A 114 35.13 -13.97 21.15
N ALA A 115 34.77 -14.38 22.36
CA ALA A 115 35.64 -15.20 23.22
C ALA A 115 35.92 -16.58 22.60
N GLU A 116 34.95 -17.20 21.92
CA GLU A 116 35.12 -18.47 21.19
C GLU A 116 36.19 -18.40 20.08
N MET A 117 36.43 -17.20 19.54
CA MET A 117 37.35 -17.02 18.42
C MET A 117 38.83 -16.97 18.82
N ASP A 118 39.18 -16.95 20.13
CA ASP A 118 40.56 -16.80 20.64
C ASP A 118 41.36 -15.75 19.85
N SER A 119 40.91 -14.50 19.92
CA SER A 119 41.48 -13.35 19.21
C SER A 119 41.55 -12.14 20.13
N ARG A 120 42.34 -11.12 19.74
CA ARG A 120 42.28 -9.80 20.38
C ARG A 120 41.50 -8.78 19.56
N LEU A 121 41.30 -9.04 18.27
CA LEU A 121 40.57 -8.18 17.34
C LEU A 121 40.03 -9.03 16.19
N VAL A 122 38.72 -9.01 16.01
CA VAL A 122 38.01 -9.68 14.93
C VAL A 122 37.32 -8.64 14.05
N PHE A 123 37.63 -8.66 12.76
CA PHE A 123 36.86 -7.91 11.77
C PHE A 123 35.76 -8.77 11.16
N SER A 124 34.68 -8.14 10.74
CA SER A 124 33.72 -8.78 9.84
C SER A 124 34.40 -9.17 8.52
N SER A 125 33.85 -10.17 7.84
CA SER A 125 34.34 -10.59 6.53
C SER A 125 33.26 -10.58 5.47
N GLU A 126 33.68 -10.47 4.21
CA GLU A 126 32.83 -10.41 3.03
C GLU A 126 33.38 -11.26 1.87
N SER A 127 32.55 -11.42 0.84
CA SER A 127 32.85 -12.22 -0.36
C SER A 127 33.79 -11.52 -1.34
N LEU A 128 33.89 -10.19 -1.30
CA LEU A 128 34.62 -9.40 -2.31
C LEU A 128 35.87 -8.73 -1.72
N CYS A 129 36.97 -8.74 -2.46
CA CYS A 129 38.18 -8.01 -2.07
C CYS A 129 38.08 -6.56 -2.56
N TRP A 130 37.61 -5.67 -1.69
CA TRP A 130 37.42 -4.25 -2.00
C TRP A 130 38.27 -3.37 -1.06
N PRO A 131 38.82 -2.22 -1.50
CA PRO A 131 38.70 -1.62 -2.84
C PRO A 131 39.79 -2.00 -3.86
N GLU A 132 40.79 -2.79 -3.45
CA GLU A 132 41.92 -3.19 -4.30
C GLU A 132 41.92 -4.72 -4.47
N GLU A 133 41.34 -5.19 -5.58
CA GLU A 133 41.19 -6.62 -5.88
C GLU A 133 42.53 -7.37 -5.96
N GLU A 134 43.60 -6.68 -6.38
CA GLU A 134 44.96 -7.21 -6.46
C GLU A 134 45.51 -7.69 -5.10
N LEU A 135 44.94 -7.20 -3.98
CA LEU A 135 45.33 -7.63 -2.64
C LEU A 135 44.80 -9.02 -2.28
N ALA A 136 43.87 -9.59 -3.06
CA ALA A 136 43.20 -10.86 -2.77
C ALA A 136 44.17 -12.04 -2.60
N GLU A 137 45.29 -12.04 -3.32
CA GLU A 137 46.33 -13.08 -3.23
C GLU A 137 47.14 -13.02 -1.93
N GLN A 138 47.20 -11.85 -1.29
CA GLN A 138 47.95 -11.64 -0.04
C GLN A 138 47.17 -12.11 1.20
N TYR A 139 45.85 -12.27 1.07
CA TYR A 139 45.01 -12.79 2.14
C TYR A 139 45.36 -14.26 2.43
N PRO A 140 45.38 -14.69 3.72
CA PRO A 140 45.47 -16.10 4.07
C PRO A 140 44.42 -16.95 3.34
N GLN A 141 44.78 -18.19 3.02
CA GLN A 141 43.82 -19.14 2.45
C GLN A 141 42.79 -19.54 3.52
N VAL A 142 41.53 -19.61 3.11
CA VAL A 142 40.40 -19.97 3.95
C VAL A 142 39.70 -21.12 3.24
N GLU A 143 39.56 -22.27 3.90
CA GLU A 143 38.95 -23.47 3.29
C GLU A 143 37.45 -23.28 3.02
N ASP A 144 36.76 -22.59 3.93
CA ASP A 144 35.32 -22.37 3.85
C ASP A 144 34.94 -21.08 4.59
N GLY A 145 34.05 -20.27 4.02
CA GLY A 145 33.59 -18.98 4.54
C GLY A 145 34.10 -17.75 3.77
N TYR A 146 33.79 -16.57 4.30
CA TYR A 146 34.08 -15.27 3.68
C TYR A 146 35.56 -14.89 3.89
N LYS A 147 36.28 -14.56 2.81
CA LYS A 147 37.75 -14.45 2.84
C LYS A 147 38.27 -13.05 3.18
N TYR A 148 37.55 -12.00 2.79
CA TYR A 148 38.11 -10.65 2.78
C TYR A 148 37.59 -9.80 3.93
N LEU A 149 38.37 -8.82 4.38
CA LEU A 149 38.01 -7.94 5.50
C LEU A 149 36.94 -6.93 5.07
N ASN A 150 35.96 -6.69 5.95
CA ASN A 150 35.04 -5.55 5.85
C ASN A 150 35.16 -4.66 7.11
N SER A 151 35.30 -3.34 6.92
CA SER A 151 35.52 -2.39 8.01
C SER A 151 34.24 -1.89 8.70
N GLY A 152 33.06 -2.21 8.17
CA GLY A 152 31.78 -1.77 8.71
C GLY A 152 31.38 -2.47 10.02
N GLY A 153 32.14 -3.47 10.47
CA GLY A 153 31.97 -4.11 11.76
C GLY A 153 33.24 -4.79 12.26
N PHE A 154 33.62 -4.54 13.51
CA PHE A 154 34.71 -5.26 14.19
C PHE A 154 34.59 -5.18 15.70
N ILE A 155 35.16 -6.17 16.39
CA ILE A 155 35.14 -6.26 17.85
C ILE A 155 36.53 -6.64 18.38
N GLY A 156 37.00 -5.99 19.44
CA GLY A 156 38.31 -6.27 20.02
C GLY A 156 38.60 -5.49 21.30
N TYR A 157 39.76 -5.76 21.89
CA TYR A 157 40.19 -5.04 23.09
C TYR A 157 40.57 -3.59 22.77
N ALA A 158 40.17 -2.65 23.63
CA ALA A 158 40.36 -1.22 23.41
C ALA A 158 41.82 -0.83 23.17
N SER A 159 42.75 -1.45 23.91
CA SER A 159 44.20 -1.29 23.71
C SER A 159 44.67 -1.65 22.31
N ASP A 160 44.23 -2.79 21.78
CA ASP A 160 44.67 -3.30 20.47
C ASP A 160 44.09 -2.48 19.33
N ILE A 161 42.80 -2.12 19.44
CA ILE A 161 42.15 -1.24 18.47
C ILE A 161 42.86 0.12 18.45
N TYR A 162 43.16 0.71 19.62
CA TYR A 162 43.83 2.00 19.66
C TYR A 162 45.25 1.95 19.07
N GLU A 163 46.03 0.89 19.34
CA GLU A 163 47.37 0.76 18.78
C GLU A 163 47.34 0.63 17.24
N ILE A 164 46.44 -0.18 16.65
CA ILE A 164 46.35 -0.27 15.19
C ILE A 164 45.91 1.06 14.55
N LEU A 165 45.00 1.81 15.18
CA LEU A 165 44.56 3.13 14.73
C LEU A 165 45.69 4.18 14.80
N LYS A 166 46.70 3.94 15.64
CA LYS A 166 47.83 4.85 15.86
C LYS A 166 48.96 4.65 14.86
N LEU A 167 49.14 3.44 14.31
CA LEU A 167 50.27 3.06 13.44
C LEU A 167 50.39 3.94 12.19
N HIS A 168 49.26 4.27 11.57
CA HIS A 168 49.24 5.07 10.35
C HIS A 168 48.31 6.29 10.51
N LYS A 169 48.66 7.38 9.83
CA LYS A 169 47.77 8.54 9.67
C LYS A 169 46.88 8.30 8.45
N ILE A 170 45.61 8.66 8.56
CA ILE A 170 44.62 8.57 7.50
C ILE A 170 43.95 9.93 7.35
N LYS A 171 43.76 10.42 6.12
CA LYS A 171 42.97 11.64 5.88
C LYS A 171 41.49 11.31 6.05
N ASN A 172 40.69 12.33 6.34
CA ASN A 172 39.25 12.12 6.54
C ASN A 172 38.57 11.48 5.32
N ASN A 173 38.98 11.84 4.11
CA ASN A 173 38.44 11.32 2.85
C ASN A 173 39.18 10.10 2.28
N ASP A 174 40.19 9.57 2.97
CA ASP A 174 40.83 8.30 2.54
C ASP A 174 39.91 7.12 2.91
N ASP A 175 40.20 5.96 2.33
CA ASP A 175 39.39 4.75 2.47
C ASP A 175 39.65 4.02 3.79
N ASP A 176 38.62 3.85 4.63
CA ASP A 176 38.74 3.15 5.91
C ASP A 176 38.95 1.65 5.72
N GLN A 177 38.28 1.01 4.75
CA GLN A 177 38.44 -0.41 4.47
C GLN A 177 39.86 -0.76 4.01
N LEU A 178 40.46 0.03 3.13
CA LEU A 178 41.83 -0.13 2.67
C LEU A 178 42.84 0.08 3.81
N PHE A 179 42.57 1.02 4.71
CA PHE A 179 43.40 1.25 5.90
C PHE A 179 43.47 -0.01 6.77
N TYR A 180 42.33 -0.61 7.11
CA TYR A 180 42.30 -1.84 7.91
C TYR A 180 42.82 -3.06 7.13
N THR A 181 42.54 -3.15 5.83
CA THR A 181 43.05 -4.21 4.96
C THR A 181 44.58 -4.25 4.97
N LYS A 182 45.25 -3.10 4.81
CA LYS A 182 46.72 -3.01 4.83
C LYS A 182 47.31 -3.44 6.17
N ILE A 183 46.64 -3.13 7.28
CA ILE A 183 47.02 -3.58 8.62
C ILE A 183 46.87 -5.10 8.74
N TYR A 184 45.74 -5.66 8.32
CA TYR A 184 45.48 -7.10 8.38
C TYR A 184 46.45 -7.91 7.50
N LEU A 185 46.79 -7.41 6.31
CA LEU A 185 47.71 -8.10 5.39
C LEU A 185 49.16 -8.09 5.88
N ASN A 186 49.54 -7.14 6.73
CA ASN A 186 50.83 -7.17 7.41
C ASN A 186 50.88 -8.34 8.41
N LYS A 187 51.60 -9.39 8.03
CA LYS A 187 51.73 -10.62 8.84
C LYS A 187 52.21 -10.36 10.27
N ALA A 188 53.17 -9.45 10.46
CA ALA A 188 53.71 -9.15 11.79
C ALA A 188 52.65 -8.51 12.69
N LEU A 189 51.92 -7.52 12.19
CA LEU A 189 50.84 -6.86 12.93
C LEU A 189 49.66 -7.82 13.20
N ARG A 190 49.31 -8.65 12.21
CA ARG A 190 48.25 -9.66 12.35
C ARG A 190 48.58 -10.68 13.44
N GLU A 191 49.83 -11.13 13.53
CA GLU A 191 50.28 -12.06 14.57
C GLU A 191 50.40 -11.39 15.94
N GLU A 192 50.98 -10.18 15.99
CA GLU A 192 51.15 -9.39 17.23
C GLU A 192 49.82 -9.11 17.93
N HIS A 193 48.83 -8.62 17.18
CA HIS A 193 47.49 -8.29 17.70
C HIS A 193 46.49 -9.44 17.54
N LYS A 194 46.93 -10.65 17.18
CA LYS A 194 46.07 -11.82 16.93
C LYS A 194 44.81 -11.49 16.10
N ILE A 195 44.95 -10.70 15.04
CA ILE A 195 43.82 -10.21 14.25
C ILE A 195 43.22 -11.38 13.45
N LYS A 196 41.91 -11.58 13.54
CA LYS A 196 41.15 -12.58 12.78
C LYS A 196 40.03 -11.92 11.98
N LEU A 197 39.48 -12.65 11.01
CA LEU A 197 38.23 -12.29 10.36
C LEU A 197 37.14 -13.30 10.75
N ASP A 198 35.89 -12.84 10.83
CA ASP A 198 34.72 -13.65 11.13
C ASP A 198 34.25 -14.47 9.91
N HIS A 199 35.12 -15.35 9.42
CA HIS A 199 34.93 -16.10 8.17
C HIS A 199 33.60 -16.85 8.09
N LYS A 200 33.05 -17.27 9.24
CA LYS A 200 31.81 -18.05 9.31
C LYS A 200 30.56 -17.20 9.59
N ALA A 201 30.67 -15.88 9.67
CA ALA A 201 29.58 -15.00 10.07
C ALA A 201 28.96 -15.45 11.42
N LEU A 202 29.79 -15.70 12.43
CA LEU A 202 29.33 -16.03 13.78
C LEU A 202 28.78 -14.81 14.51
N ILE A 203 29.32 -13.62 14.21
CA ILE A 203 28.92 -12.33 14.77
C ILE A 203 28.34 -11.45 13.66
N PHE A 204 29.05 -11.30 12.55
CA PHE A 204 28.74 -10.32 11.51
C PHE A 204 28.28 -10.98 10.21
N GLN A 205 27.12 -10.56 9.69
CA GLN A 205 26.67 -10.85 8.34
C GLN A 205 26.74 -9.61 7.47
N ASN A 206 27.70 -9.58 6.54
CA ASN A 206 27.68 -8.65 5.42
C ASN A 206 26.80 -9.22 4.30
N ILE A 207 25.86 -8.44 3.76
CA ILE A 207 24.85 -8.93 2.82
C ILE A 207 25.36 -8.89 1.36
N TYR A 208 26.18 -7.90 0.99
CA TYR A 208 26.54 -7.70 -0.41
C TYR A 208 27.36 -8.86 -0.96
N ALA A 209 26.88 -9.42 -2.08
CA ALA A 209 27.39 -10.67 -2.68
C ALA A 209 27.27 -11.92 -1.81
N ALA A 210 26.42 -11.88 -0.78
CA ALA A 210 26.03 -12.99 0.08
C ALA A 210 24.50 -13.07 0.27
N GLU A 211 23.72 -12.43 -0.62
CA GLU A 211 22.26 -12.31 -0.50
C GLU A 211 21.57 -13.67 -0.46
N LYS A 212 22.12 -14.65 -1.19
CA LYS A 212 21.58 -16.02 -1.27
C LYS A 212 21.87 -16.86 -0.04
N ASP A 213 22.83 -16.45 0.78
CA ASP A 213 23.22 -17.18 1.99
C ASP A 213 22.28 -16.81 3.15
N VAL A 214 21.55 -15.70 3.05
CA VAL A 214 20.74 -15.14 4.14
C VAL A 214 19.30 -15.62 4.04
N LYS A 215 18.85 -16.35 5.06
CA LYS A 215 17.45 -16.75 5.24
C LYS A 215 16.83 -16.12 6.46
N LEU A 216 15.73 -15.40 6.25
CA LEU A 216 14.91 -14.83 7.31
C LEU A 216 14.01 -15.91 7.95
N VAL A 217 13.96 -15.94 9.27
CA VAL A 217 13.06 -16.80 10.06
C VAL A 217 12.15 -15.92 10.92
N THR A 218 10.82 -16.09 10.78
CA THR A 218 9.80 -15.23 11.41
C THR A 218 8.81 -15.98 12.29
N ASP A 219 9.02 -17.28 12.50
CA ASP A 219 8.05 -18.19 13.13
C ASP A 219 7.74 -17.91 14.61
N GLY A 220 8.44 -16.95 15.23
CA GLY A 220 8.27 -16.56 16.62
C GLY A 220 8.75 -17.60 17.63
N THR A 221 9.52 -18.60 17.20
CA THR A 221 10.06 -19.65 18.09
C THR A 221 11.22 -19.16 18.95
N ASP A 222 11.90 -18.10 18.52
CA ASP A 222 12.98 -17.46 19.27
C ASP A 222 12.42 -16.31 20.12
N GLU A 223 12.69 -16.37 21.42
CA GLU A 223 12.26 -15.36 22.38
C GLU A 223 12.79 -13.96 22.04
N ARG A 224 13.92 -13.88 21.30
CA ARG A 224 14.52 -12.60 20.88
C ARG A 224 13.80 -11.93 19.72
N GLY A 225 12.96 -12.64 18.97
CA GLY A 225 12.34 -12.13 17.75
C GLY A 225 12.75 -12.89 16.49
N SER A 226 12.31 -12.37 15.34
CA SER A 226 12.79 -12.82 14.04
C SER A 226 14.31 -12.64 13.91
N TYR A 227 14.96 -13.59 13.25
CA TYR A 227 16.42 -13.62 13.06
C TYR A 227 16.76 -14.11 11.65
N ILE A 228 18.04 -14.06 11.29
CA ILE A 228 18.54 -14.68 10.06
C ILE A 228 19.40 -15.92 10.36
N VAL A 229 19.39 -16.84 9.41
CA VAL A 229 20.34 -17.96 9.34
C VAL A 229 21.22 -17.73 8.13
N ASN A 230 22.53 -17.87 8.30
CA ASN A 230 23.44 -18.02 7.18
C ASN A 230 23.42 -19.50 6.76
N GLU A 231 22.82 -19.83 5.63
CA GLU A 231 22.70 -21.21 5.15
C GLU A 231 24.03 -21.77 4.62
N ALA A 232 24.97 -20.92 4.20
CA ALA A 232 26.28 -21.35 3.72
C ALA A 232 27.21 -21.80 4.87
N THR A 233 27.17 -21.10 6.00
CA THR A 233 28.03 -21.38 7.16
C THR A 233 27.29 -22.06 8.31
N ALA A 234 25.97 -22.24 8.18
CA ALA A 234 25.08 -22.79 9.20
C ALA A 234 25.12 -22.03 10.54
N THR A 235 25.33 -20.70 10.49
CA THR A 235 25.40 -19.84 11.68
C THR A 235 24.15 -18.97 11.85
N ARG A 236 24.01 -18.40 13.05
CA ARG A 236 23.06 -17.32 13.35
C ARG A 236 23.86 -16.06 13.70
N PRO A 237 24.12 -15.19 12.72
CA PRO A 237 24.82 -13.93 12.95
C PRO A 237 24.04 -13.04 13.94
N LEU A 238 24.75 -12.14 14.61
CA LEU A 238 24.19 -11.23 15.63
C LEU A 238 24.10 -9.77 15.15
N ILE A 239 24.80 -9.45 14.06
CA ILE A 239 24.87 -8.11 13.50
C ILE A 239 24.72 -8.25 11.98
N LEU A 240 23.69 -7.61 11.44
CA LEU A 240 23.41 -7.60 10.01
C LEU A 240 23.85 -6.27 9.41
N HIS A 241 24.69 -6.32 8.37
CA HIS A 241 25.23 -5.15 7.68
C HIS A 241 24.84 -5.21 6.20
N GLY A 242 23.95 -4.30 5.79
CA GLY A 242 23.55 -4.14 4.39
C GLY A 242 24.56 -3.33 3.59
N ASN A 243 25.84 -3.73 3.60
CA ASN A 243 26.91 -3.07 2.88
C ASN A 243 26.63 -2.98 1.36
N GLY A 244 27.38 -2.12 0.65
CA GLY A 244 27.27 -1.99 -0.80
C GLY A 244 25.84 -1.71 -1.29
N LYS A 245 25.39 -2.48 -2.29
CA LYS A 245 24.08 -2.30 -2.95
C LYS A 245 22.92 -3.04 -2.27
N SER A 246 23.12 -3.58 -1.07
CA SER A 246 22.15 -4.47 -0.41
C SER A 246 21.19 -3.74 0.55
N LYS A 247 21.11 -2.40 0.47
CA LYS A 247 20.25 -1.56 1.33
C LYS A 247 18.77 -1.96 1.25
N LEU A 248 18.27 -2.28 0.06
CA LEU A 248 16.87 -2.68 -0.13
C LEU A 248 16.55 -4.02 0.53
N LEU A 249 17.46 -4.99 0.42
CA LEU A 249 17.31 -6.28 1.10
C LEU A 249 17.38 -6.10 2.62
N LEU A 250 18.30 -5.25 3.11
CA LEU A 250 18.35 -4.87 4.52
C LEU A 250 17.05 -4.20 4.99
N ASN A 251 16.44 -3.33 4.18
CA ASN A 251 15.16 -2.70 4.51
C ASN A 251 14.05 -3.75 4.65
N SER A 252 13.99 -4.71 3.72
CA SER A 252 13.02 -5.81 3.75
C SER A 252 13.20 -6.71 4.98
N ILE A 253 14.43 -7.17 5.25
CA ILE A 253 14.74 -7.99 6.44
C ILE A 253 14.52 -7.20 7.73
N GLY A 254 14.87 -5.91 7.74
CA GLY A 254 14.76 -5.00 8.88
C GLY A 254 13.33 -4.66 9.32
N ASN A 255 12.33 -5.04 8.51
CA ASN A 255 10.92 -5.03 8.94
C ASN A 255 10.63 -6.11 10.00
N TYR A 256 11.44 -7.16 10.04
CA TYR A 256 11.24 -8.32 10.90
C TYR A 256 12.24 -8.35 12.06
N VAL A 257 13.53 -8.29 11.74
CA VAL A 257 14.61 -8.43 12.73
C VAL A 257 14.81 -7.15 13.57
N GLY A 258 15.49 -7.27 14.71
CA GLY A 258 15.76 -6.12 15.59
C GLY A 258 14.49 -5.54 16.21
N GLY A 259 13.58 -6.41 16.66
CA GLY A 259 12.30 -6.03 17.26
C GLY A 259 11.28 -5.44 16.28
N GLY A 260 11.31 -5.88 15.01
CA GLY A 260 10.40 -5.38 13.97
C GLY A 260 9.02 -6.05 14.00
N TYR A 261 8.99 -7.32 13.60
CA TYR A 261 7.79 -8.15 13.43
C TYR A 261 8.15 -9.65 13.56
N ASP A 262 7.26 -10.45 14.16
CA ASP A 262 7.25 -11.90 14.03
C ASP A 262 5.81 -12.46 14.00
N ASP A 263 5.65 -13.69 13.55
CA ASP A 263 4.35 -14.30 13.27
C ASP A 263 3.53 -14.60 14.55
N THR A 264 4.15 -14.55 15.73
CA THR A 264 3.48 -14.80 17.02
C THR A 264 3.10 -13.52 17.76
N ARG A 265 3.98 -12.52 17.79
CA ARG A 265 3.79 -11.26 18.51
C ARG A 265 3.26 -10.13 17.61
N GLY A 266 3.29 -10.32 16.29
CA GLY A 266 2.96 -9.29 15.32
C GLY A 266 4.01 -8.17 15.30
N CYS A 267 3.59 -6.95 14.95
CA CYS A 267 4.48 -5.80 14.89
C CYS A 267 4.83 -5.26 16.28
N THR A 268 6.06 -5.51 16.73
CA THR A 268 6.56 -5.04 18.03
C THR A 268 7.06 -3.60 17.99
N SER A 269 7.44 -3.10 16.81
CA SER A 269 7.92 -1.72 16.62
C SER A 269 6.81 -0.70 16.29
N CYS A 270 5.57 -1.16 16.12
CA CYS A 270 4.43 -0.31 15.79
C CYS A 270 3.95 0.44 17.03
N LYS A 271 3.66 1.73 16.87
CA LYS A 271 3.09 2.53 17.96
C LYS A 271 1.58 2.32 18.02
N LYS A 272 1.05 2.20 19.25
CA LYS A 272 -0.39 2.16 19.48
C LYS A 272 -0.98 3.56 19.25
N HIS A 273 -2.20 3.59 18.74
CA HIS A 273 -2.91 4.85 18.55
C HIS A 273 -3.38 5.39 19.90
N GLU A 274 -3.01 6.64 20.17
CA GLU A 274 -3.43 7.43 21.33
C GLU A 274 -4.20 8.65 20.84
N GLN A 275 -5.44 8.80 21.30
CA GLN A 275 -6.29 9.89 20.87
C GLN A 275 -5.76 11.24 21.37
N GLY A 276 -5.74 12.25 20.50
CA GLY A 276 -5.24 13.60 20.81
C GLY A 276 -3.72 13.79 20.70
N ALA A 277 -2.93 12.72 20.59
CA ALA A 277 -1.47 12.80 20.53
C ALA A 277 -0.92 13.56 19.30
N ALA A 278 -1.72 13.68 18.24
CA ALA A 278 -1.37 14.38 17.01
C ALA A 278 -1.96 15.80 16.92
N ASP A 279 -2.82 16.22 17.86
CA ASP A 279 -3.62 17.44 17.75
C ASP A 279 -2.77 18.72 17.75
N GLY A 280 -1.59 18.67 18.38
CA GLY A 280 -0.65 19.79 18.41
C GLY A 280 0.12 20.00 17.09
N LYS A 281 -0.06 19.12 16.08
CA LYS A 281 0.68 19.15 14.82
C LYS A 281 -0.04 19.95 13.76
N THR A 282 0.65 20.84 13.06
CA THR A 282 0.12 21.56 11.90
C THR A 282 0.28 20.71 10.64
N VAL A 283 -0.79 20.52 9.86
CA VAL A 283 -0.83 19.66 8.67
C VAL A 283 -1.29 20.46 7.46
N LEU A 284 -0.54 20.37 6.36
CA LEU A 284 -1.05 20.73 5.04
C LEU A 284 -1.64 19.49 4.37
N MET A 285 -2.96 19.44 4.22
CA MET A 285 -3.62 18.42 3.41
C MET A 285 -3.69 18.90 1.96
N THR A 286 -3.07 18.12 1.07
CA THR A 286 -3.01 18.38 -0.37
C THR A 286 -3.85 17.36 -1.11
N ILE A 287 -4.86 17.84 -1.84
CA ILE A 287 -5.71 17.03 -2.71
C ILE A 287 -5.24 17.19 -4.16
N VAL A 288 -5.00 16.06 -4.83
CA VAL A 288 -4.50 16.01 -6.21
C VAL A 288 -5.56 15.38 -7.12
N VAL A 289 -6.11 16.18 -8.03
CA VAL A 289 -7.02 15.76 -9.10
C VAL A 289 -6.31 15.97 -10.44
N SER A 290 -5.33 15.11 -10.72
CA SER A 290 -4.50 15.22 -11.94
C SER A 290 -5.01 14.41 -13.13
N ARG A 291 -6.00 13.54 -12.91
CA ARG A 291 -6.60 12.67 -13.93
C ARG A 291 -8.06 12.39 -13.66
N ASP A 292 -8.68 11.82 -14.68
CA ASP A 292 -10.02 11.24 -14.67
C ASP A 292 -10.18 10.30 -13.46
N SER A 293 -11.23 10.53 -12.67
CA SER A 293 -11.34 10.02 -11.28
C SER A 293 -12.79 9.63 -11.01
N PRO A 294 -13.09 8.32 -10.96
CA PRO A 294 -14.41 7.82 -10.61
C PRO A 294 -14.82 8.21 -9.19
N PHE A 295 -16.11 8.45 -8.99
CA PHE A 295 -16.74 8.65 -7.67
C PHE A 295 -16.12 9.81 -6.86
N LEU A 296 -15.80 10.92 -7.52
CA LEU A 296 -15.13 12.07 -6.88
C LEU A 296 -15.99 12.71 -5.77
N GLU A 297 -17.32 12.58 -5.84
CA GLU A 297 -18.22 13.01 -4.76
C GLU A 297 -17.94 12.27 -3.45
N GLU A 298 -17.91 10.94 -3.49
CA GLU A 298 -17.64 10.05 -2.35
C GLU A 298 -16.21 10.21 -1.84
N PHE A 299 -15.25 10.44 -2.73
CA PHE A 299 -13.89 10.83 -2.34
C PHE A 299 -13.92 12.06 -1.42
N PHE A 300 -14.63 13.13 -1.82
CA PHE A 300 -14.73 14.34 -1.02
C PHE A 300 -15.58 14.16 0.24
N GLU A 301 -16.53 13.23 0.27
CA GLU A 301 -17.22 12.82 1.49
C GLU A 301 -16.24 12.21 2.50
N GLY A 302 -15.38 11.29 2.05
CA GLY A 302 -14.30 10.72 2.87
C GLY A 302 -13.34 11.78 3.39
N VAL A 303 -12.88 12.70 2.52
CA VAL A 303 -12.04 13.84 2.92
C VAL A 303 -12.71 14.70 3.99
N ALA A 304 -14.01 14.95 3.86
CA ALA A 304 -14.75 15.78 4.80
C ALA A 304 -14.92 15.14 6.20
N LEU A 305 -14.71 13.83 6.32
CA LEU A 305 -14.73 13.05 7.55
C LEU A 305 -13.38 13.00 8.27
N LEU A 306 -12.27 13.33 7.60
CA LEU A 306 -10.94 13.32 8.21
C LEU A 306 -10.89 14.29 9.39
N ALA A 307 -10.46 13.77 10.53
CA ALA A 307 -10.42 14.48 11.79
C ALA A 307 -9.00 14.99 12.07
N HIS A 308 -8.90 16.31 12.21
CA HIS A 308 -7.73 17.03 12.71
C HIS A 308 -8.19 18.42 13.21
N PRO A 309 -7.53 19.05 14.19
CA PRO A 309 -7.93 20.39 14.64
C PRO A 309 -7.96 21.40 13.49
N ALA A 310 -9.10 22.08 13.33
CA ALA A 310 -9.38 22.96 12.18
C ALA A 310 -8.39 24.13 12.06
N ASP A 311 -7.94 24.69 13.19
CA ASP A 311 -6.94 25.75 13.27
C ASP A 311 -5.53 25.28 12.88
N ARG A 312 -5.31 23.96 12.82
CA ARG A 312 -4.05 23.29 12.48
C ARG A 312 -4.09 22.54 11.15
N LEU A 313 -5.22 22.57 10.44
CA LEU A 313 -5.38 21.88 9.15
C LEU A 313 -5.50 22.90 8.02
N HIS A 314 -4.48 22.95 7.16
CA HIS A 314 -4.51 23.72 5.92
C HIS A 314 -4.92 22.84 4.74
N LEU A 315 -5.55 23.43 3.74
CA LEU A 315 -5.98 22.75 2.53
C LEU A 315 -5.30 23.34 1.29
N PHE A 316 -4.72 22.48 0.48
CA PHE A 316 -4.24 22.77 -0.86
C PHE A 316 -4.94 21.85 -1.84
N ILE A 317 -5.49 22.38 -2.94
CA ILE A 317 -6.10 21.56 -3.98
C ILE A 317 -5.44 21.89 -5.31
N TYR A 318 -4.92 20.87 -5.98
CA TYR A 318 -4.55 20.93 -7.39
C TYR A 318 -5.59 20.18 -8.21
N ASN A 319 -6.28 20.88 -9.11
CA ASN A 319 -7.18 20.26 -10.07
C ASN A 319 -6.73 20.58 -11.49
N LYS A 320 -6.35 19.54 -12.24
CA LYS A 320 -6.01 19.63 -13.66
C LYS A 320 -7.22 19.36 -14.56
N VAL A 321 -8.24 18.69 -14.05
CA VAL A 321 -9.32 18.13 -14.86
C VAL A 321 -10.54 19.05 -14.83
N LYS A 322 -10.81 19.70 -15.98
CA LYS A 322 -11.93 20.64 -16.12
C LYS A 322 -13.28 20.01 -15.81
N PHE A 323 -13.49 18.75 -16.23
CA PHE A 323 -14.72 18.00 -15.95
C PHE A 323 -15.04 17.92 -14.45
N HIS A 324 -14.03 17.82 -13.60
CA HIS A 324 -14.17 17.67 -12.15
C HIS A 324 -14.32 18.99 -11.39
N GLU A 325 -14.07 20.13 -12.05
CA GLU A 325 -14.08 21.45 -11.42
C GLU A 325 -15.38 21.77 -10.65
N PRO A 326 -16.60 21.49 -11.18
CA PRO A 326 -17.83 21.76 -10.44
C PRO A 326 -17.92 21.03 -9.09
N ILE A 327 -17.47 19.78 -9.04
CA ILE A 327 -17.47 18.95 -7.82
C ILE A 327 -16.45 19.51 -6.81
N VAL A 328 -15.24 19.85 -7.29
CA VAL A 328 -14.18 20.46 -6.46
C VAL A 328 -14.67 21.79 -5.86
N GLN A 329 -15.28 22.65 -6.66
CA GLN A 329 -15.80 23.94 -6.18
C GLN A 329 -16.94 23.77 -5.19
N ALA A 330 -17.83 22.80 -5.39
CA ALA A 330 -18.88 22.47 -4.43
C ALA A 330 -18.31 22.04 -3.08
N PHE A 331 -17.27 21.18 -3.08
CA PHE A 331 -16.57 20.78 -1.87
C PHE A 331 -15.94 21.97 -1.15
N VAL A 332 -15.19 22.82 -1.85
CA VAL A 332 -14.52 23.99 -1.25
C VAL A 332 -15.53 24.97 -0.68
N LYS A 333 -16.60 25.28 -1.42
CA LYS A 333 -17.67 26.16 -0.94
C LYS A 333 -18.31 25.65 0.35
N LYS A 334 -18.50 24.33 0.46
CA LYS A 334 -19.12 23.68 1.63
C LYS A 334 -18.17 23.57 2.82
N ASN A 335 -16.88 23.26 2.59
CA ASN A 335 -15.96 22.83 3.65
C ASN A 335 -14.82 23.82 3.96
N SER A 336 -14.61 24.88 3.19
CA SER A 336 -13.49 25.84 3.39
C SER A 336 -13.33 26.35 4.82
N LYS A 337 -14.44 26.56 5.55
CA LYS A 337 -14.42 27.03 6.95
C LYS A 337 -13.87 26.01 7.97
N LYS A 338 -13.75 24.74 7.59
CA LYS A 338 -13.12 23.69 8.41
C LYS A 338 -11.59 23.75 8.40
N TYR A 339 -11.01 24.56 7.53
CA TYR A 339 -9.56 24.65 7.33
C TYR A 339 -9.05 26.03 7.71
N SER A 340 -7.86 26.07 8.32
CA SER A 340 -7.17 27.30 8.71
C SER A 340 -6.83 28.18 7.49
N SER A 341 -6.52 27.56 6.35
CA SER A 341 -6.47 28.25 5.05
C SER A 341 -6.73 27.31 3.89
N VAL A 342 -7.17 27.85 2.76
CA VAL A 342 -7.39 27.12 1.51
C VAL A 342 -6.60 27.77 0.38
N LYS A 343 -5.86 26.98 -0.40
CA LYS A 343 -5.23 27.37 -1.67
C LYS A 343 -5.70 26.41 -2.77
N GLN A 344 -5.99 26.95 -3.95
CA GLN A 344 -6.39 26.16 -5.12
C GLN A 344 -5.48 26.50 -6.31
N ILE A 345 -5.19 25.49 -7.11
CA ILE A 345 -4.71 25.61 -8.49
C ILE A 345 -5.80 25.01 -9.37
N LEU A 346 -6.33 25.83 -10.27
CA LEU A 346 -7.47 25.53 -11.12
C LEU A 346 -7.01 24.94 -12.46
N PRO A 347 -7.88 24.23 -13.20
CA PRO A 347 -7.54 23.72 -14.52
C PRO A 347 -7.09 24.82 -15.48
N ASP A 348 -7.67 26.02 -15.36
CA ASP A 348 -7.37 27.15 -16.24
C ASP A 348 -6.00 27.80 -15.95
N ASP A 349 -5.36 27.48 -14.82
CA ASP A 349 -4.00 27.93 -14.50
C ASP A 349 -2.94 27.22 -15.37
N ASN A 350 -3.30 26.12 -16.06
CA ASN A 350 -2.46 25.36 -16.97
C ASN A 350 -1.10 24.93 -16.37
N LEU A 351 -1.08 24.63 -15.07
CA LEU A 351 0.10 24.16 -14.37
C LEU A 351 0.22 22.64 -14.45
N ASP A 352 1.41 22.14 -14.73
CA ASP A 352 1.77 20.73 -14.63
C ASP A 352 1.87 20.24 -13.17
N GLU A 353 1.76 18.92 -13.00
CA GLU A 353 1.64 18.31 -11.68
C GLU A 353 2.92 18.45 -10.86
N ASP A 354 4.08 18.32 -11.51
CA ASP A 354 5.40 18.48 -10.90
C ASP A 354 5.62 19.91 -10.39
N SER A 355 5.25 20.93 -11.16
CA SER A 355 5.29 22.32 -10.68
C SER A 355 4.28 22.56 -9.56
N ALA A 356 3.09 21.96 -9.62
CA ALA A 356 2.11 22.04 -8.55
C ALA A 356 2.62 21.43 -7.23
N GLN A 357 3.38 20.34 -7.33
CA GLN A 357 4.03 19.68 -6.18
C GLN A 357 5.16 20.55 -5.59
N ASP A 358 5.99 21.19 -6.41
CA ASP A 358 6.98 22.15 -5.88
C ASP A 358 6.28 23.30 -5.11
N ILE A 359 5.20 23.86 -5.67
CA ILE A 359 4.39 24.89 -5.01
C ILE A 359 3.73 24.39 -3.72
N MET A 360 3.26 23.14 -3.67
CA MET A 360 2.64 22.56 -2.47
C MET A 360 3.66 22.46 -1.33
N MET A 361 4.90 22.07 -1.64
CA MET A 361 5.98 21.95 -0.64
C MET A 361 6.38 23.32 -0.11
N GLU A 362 6.56 24.32 -0.99
CA GLU A 362 6.80 25.70 -0.58
C GLU A 362 5.67 26.26 0.28
N TYR A 363 4.42 25.95 -0.07
CA TYR A 363 3.25 26.37 0.70
C TYR A 363 3.23 25.72 2.10
N CYS A 364 3.59 24.44 2.19
CA CYS A 364 3.73 23.70 3.45
C CYS A 364 4.74 24.38 4.37
N LEU A 365 5.91 24.74 3.83
CA LEU A 365 6.96 25.46 4.56
C LEU A 365 6.50 26.87 4.99
N LYS A 366 5.85 27.61 4.09
CA LYS A 366 5.30 28.95 4.38
C LYS A 366 4.24 28.93 5.49
N LYS A 367 3.53 27.82 5.64
CA LYS A 367 2.51 27.61 6.68
C LYS A 367 3.06 27.00 7.96
N GLU A 368 4.38 26.81 8.05
CA GLU A 368 5.05 26.23 9.22
C GLU A 368 4.42 24.86 9.60
N CYS A 369 4.07 24.06 8.60
CA CYS A 369 3.45 22.76 8.86
C CYS A 369 4.49 21.77 9.41
N ASP A 370 4.06 20.92 10.33
CA ASP A 370 4.83 19.75 10.77
C ASP A 370 4.80 18.62 9.73
N TYR A 371 3.68 18.49 9.00
CA TYR A 371 3.47 17.43 8.01
C TYR A 371 2.76 17.91 6.75
N LEU A 372 3.12 17.30 5.63
CA LEU A 372 2.43 17.37 4.34
C LEU A 372 1.68 16.05 4.12
N PHE A 373 0.36 16.09 4.03
CA PHE A 373 -0.48 14.92 3.74
C PHE A 373 -1.01 15.00 2.31
N VAL A 374 -0.51 14.16 1.42
CA VAL A 374 -0.88 14.13 0.00
C VAL A 374 -1.92 13.04 -0.24
N LEU A 375 -3.00 13.41 -0.94
CA LEU A 375 -4.13 12.54 -1.22
C LEU A 375 -4.56 12.73 -2.68
N TYR A 376 -4.34 11.71 -3.50
CA TYR A 376 -4.86 11.66 -4.86
C TYR A 376 -6.34 11.28 -4.83
N SER A 377 -7.10 11.80 -5.80
CA SER A 377 -8.55 11.57 -5.97
C SER A 377 -8.98 10.11 -6.17
N LEU A 378 -8.02 9.18 -6.29
CA LEU A 378 -8.26 7.74 -6.34
C LEU A 378 -8.35 7.10 -4.94
N ALA A 379 -7.93 7.80 -3.89
CA ALA A 379 -7.84 7.28 -2.52
C ALA A 379 -9.16 7.45 -1.75
N MET A 380 -9.93 6.38 -1.62
CA MET A 380 -11.18 6.36 -0.87
C MET A 380 -10.90 6.05 0.61
N LEU A 381 -10.71 7.09 1.42
CA LEU A 381 -10.50 6.95 2.86
C LEU A 381 -11.82 6.86 3.61
N GLU A 382 -11.93 5.86 4.49
CA GLU A 382 -13.15 5.61 5.29
C GLU A 382 -12.96 5.91 6.78
N ARG A 383 -11.71 6.17 7.19
CA ARG A 383 -11.35 6.38 8.60
C ARG A 383 -11.11 7.85 8.94
N PRO A 384 -11.87 8.44 9.89
CA PRO A 384 -11.64 9.80 10.36
C PRO A 384 -10.26 10.03 10.98
N ASP A 385 -9.70 9.03 11.68
CA ASP A 385 -8.47 9.17 12.47
C ASP A 385 -7.17 8.92 11.66
N THR A 386 -7.26 8.80 10.33
CA THR A 386 -6.14 8.47 9.43
C THR A 386 -4.92 9.36 9.65
N ILE A 387 -5.08 10.69 9.60
CA ILE A 387 -3.96 11.65 9.76
C ILE A 387 -3.27 11.44 11.11
N SER A 388 -4.06 11.33 12.18
CA SER A 388 -3.52 11.17 13.54
C SER A 388 -2.71 9.88 13.71
N ARG A 389 -3.16 8.77 13.11
CA ARG A 389 -2.46 7.47 13.15
C ARG A 389 -1.12 7.54 12.44
N LEU A 390 -1.10 8.08 11.22
CA LEU A 390 0.12 8.21 10.42
C LEU A 390 1.15 9.11 11.12
N ILE A 391 0.72 10.24 11.71
CA ILE A 391 1.60 11.14 12.49
C ILE A 391 2.23 10.39 13.66
N GLN A 392 1.43 9.61 14.40
CA GLN A 392 1.89 8.93 15.61
C GLN A 392 2.95 7.86 15.33
N GLN A 393 2.95 7.23 14.16
CA GLN A 393 4.02 6.30 13.77
C GLN A 393 5.40 6.98 13.67
N ASP A 394 5.44 8.33 13.59
CA ASP A 394 6.66 9.15 13.56
C ASP A 394 7.68 8.68 12.53
N LYS A 395 7.20 8.45 11.31
CA LYS A 395 8.03 8.10 10.15
C LYS A 395 8.28 9.32 9.29
N SER A 396 9.41 9.32 8.58
CA SER A 396 9.77 10.36 7.63
C SER A 396 8.77 10.46 6.49
N VAL A 397 8.39 9.32 5.90
CA VAL A 397 7.34 9.21 4.89
C VAL A 397 6.51 7.95 5.14
N ILE A 398 5.18 8.05 5.22
CA ILE A 398 4.30 6.91 5.50
C ILE A 398 2.98 6.98 4.72
N ALA A 399 2.57 5.87 4.12
CA ALA A 399 1.31 5.70 3.41
C ALA A 399 0.37 4.79 4.22
N PRO A 400 -0.94 5.09 4.30
CA PRO A 400 -1.92 4.06 4.68
C PRO A 400 -2.02 3.04 3.53
N LEU A 401 -2.11 1.74 3.85
CA LEU A 401 -2.34 0.72 2.84
C LEU A 401 -3.73 0.90 2.23
N LEU A 402 -3.78 1.07 0.91
CA LEU A 402 -4.99 1.09 0.11
C LEU A 402 -4.86 0.06 -1.02
N THR A 403 -5.86 -0.79 -1.15
CA THR A 403 -5.92 -1.83 -2.19
C THR A 403 -7.09 -1.54 -3.13
N ARG A 404 -6.99 -1.99 -4.38
CA ARG A 404 -8.19 -2.10 -5.24
C ARG A 404 -9.03 -3.29 -4.74
N TYR A 405 -10.35 -3.12 -4.74
CA TYR A 405 -11.25 -4.15 -4.20
C TYR A 405 -11.15 -5.44 -5.03
N ASN A 406 -11.08 -6.60 -4.37
CA ASN A 406 -10.90 -7.92 -4.99
C ASN A 406 -9.66 -8.08 -5.91
N GLU A 407 -8.69 -7.17 -5.84
CA GLU A 407 -7.46 -7.22 -6.61
C GLU A 407 -6.22 -7.25 -5.70
N ALA A 408 -5.09 -7.70 -6.23
CA ALA A 408 -3.81 -7.61 -5.53
C ALA A 408 -3.13 -6.24 -5.70
N PHE A 409 -3.69 -5.34 -6.53
CA PHE A 409 -3.10 -4.03 -6.80
C PHE A 409 -3.26 -3.11 -5.58
N SER A 410 -2.15 -2.49 -5.15
CA SER A 410 -2.12 -1.63 -3.97
C SER A 410 -1.23 -0.41 -4.19
N ASN A 411 -1.27 0.55 -3.27
CA ASN A 411 -0.49 1.78 -3.32
C ASN A 411 0.96 1.63 -2.82
N PHE A 412 1.52 0.41 -2.83
CA PHE A 412 2.92 0.18 -2.49
C PHE A 412 3.50 -0.98 -3.30
N TRP A 413 4.83 -1.01 -3.44
CA TRP A 413 5.56 -2.19 -3.93
C TRP A 413 6.48 -2.72 -2.84
N GLY A 414 6.52 -4.03 -2.63
CA GLY A 414 7.40 -4.64 -1.64
C GLY A 414 8.84 -4.86 -2.13
N ALA A 415 9.07 -4.89 -3.45
CA ALA A 415 10.39 -5.09 -4.04
C ALA A 415 10.52 -4.35 -5.38
N LEU A 416 11.76 -4.24 -5.87
CA LEU A 416 12.09 -3.72 -7.19
C LEU A 416 12.91 -4.75 -7.96
N ASN A 417 12.75 -4.77 -9.28
CA ASN A 417 13.70 -5.44 -10.17
C ASN A 417 14.98 -4.60 -10.32
N THR A 418 15.95 -5.11 -11.08
CA THR A 418 17.25 -4.43 -11.31
C THR A 418 17.12 -3.10 -12.04
N ASP A 419 16.03 -2.88 -12.78
CA ASP A 419 15.78 -1.66 -13.53
C ASP A 419 15.02 -0.60 -12.72
N GLY A 420 14.66 -0.91 -11.47
CA GLY A 420 13.92 -0.02 -10.58
C GLY A 420 12.39 -0.06 -10.74
N PHE A 421 11.87 -1.03 -11.48
CA PHE A 421 10.43 -1.25 -11.67
C PHE A 421 9.88 -2.31 -10.70
N TYR A 422 8.57 -2.49 -10.70
CA TYR A 422 7.85 -3.42 -9.83
C TYR A 422 8.46 -4.83 -9.82
N ALA A 423 8.67 -5.34 -8.61
CA ALA A 423 8.81 -6.76 -8.33
C ALA A 423 7.97 -7.12 -7.10
N ARG A 424 7.47 -8.35 -7.05
CA ARG A 424 6.71 -8.85 -5.90
C ARG A 424 7.68 -9.30 -4.80
N SER A 425 7.52 -8.78 -3.58
CA SER A 425 8.24 -9.30 -2.40
C SER A 425 7.61 -10.60 -1.89
N PHE A 426 8.37 -11.33 -1.07
CA PHE A 426 7.91 -12.61 -0.49
C PHE A 426 6.66 -12.46 0.40
N ASP A 427 6.48 -11.29 1.01
CA ASP A 427 5.42 -10.95 1.98
C ASP A 427 4.31 -10.07 1.41
N TYR A 428 4.37 -9.67 0.13
CA TYR A 428 3.42 -8.74 -0.48
C TYR A 428 1.97 -9.18 -0.29
N MET A 429 1.66 -10.45 -0.59
CA MET A 429 0.30 -10.99 -0.48
C MET A 429 -0.15 -11.13 0.99
N ASP A 430 0.77 -11.28 1.93
CA ASP A 430 0.42 -11.33 3.35
C ASP A 430 0.08 -9.94 3.88
N ILE A 431 0.78 -8.91 3.41
CA ILE A 431 0.51 -7.50 3.76
C ILE A 431 -0.80 -7.04 3.12
N VAL A 432 -0.99 -7.25 1.81
CA VAL A 432 -2.20 -6.85 1.06
C VAL A 432 -3.45 -7.52 1.59
N ASN A 433 -3.39 -8.82 1.93
CA ASN A 433 -4.53 -9.53 2.50
C ASN A 433 -4.65 -9.38 4.01
N ASN A 434 -3.89 -8.47 4.64
CA ASN A 434 -3.90 -8.23 6.07
C ASN A 434 -3.62 -9.47 6.95
N ARG A 435 -2.93 -10.49 6.40
CA ARG A 435 -2.43 -11.65 7.17
C ARG A 435 -1.28 -11.26 8.08
N LYS A 436 -0.45 -10.30 7.64
CA LYS A 436 0.57 -9.64 8.44
C LYS A 436 0.24 -8.15 8.54
N ARG A 437 -0.02 -7.66 9.76
CA ARG A 437 -0.35 -6.25 10.02
C ARG A 437 0.78 -5.54 10.76
N GLY A 438 1.21 -4.39 10.25
CA GLY A 438 2.35 -3.65 10.77
C GLY A 438 2.64 -2.35 10.00
N VAL A 439 3.84 -1.83 10.21
CA VAL A 439 4.39 -0.68 9.50
C VAL A 439 5.64 -1.14 8.77
N TRP A 440 5.60 -1.15 7.45
CA TRP A 440 6.57 -1.84 6.61
C TRP A 440 7.41 -0.84 5.83
N ASN A 441 8.73 -0.88 5.99
CA ASN A 441 9.65 -0.14 5.12
C ASN A 441 9.65 -0.76 3.72
N VAL A 442 9.25 0.02 2.72
CA VAL A 442 8.99 -0.44 1.36
C VAL A 442 9.68 0.48 0.34
N PRO A 443 10.10 -0.06 -0.82
CA PRO A 443 10.81 0.73 -1.82
C PRO A 443 9.94 1.72 -2.61
N TYR A 444 8.61 1.61 -2.58
CA TYR A 444 7.70 2.44 -3.37
C TYR A 444 6.37 2.61 -2.65
N ILE A 445 5.82 3.82 -2.70
CA ILE A 445 4.46 4.17 -2.27
C ILE A 445 3.83 5.15 -3.26
N SER A 446 2.51 5.22 -3.31
CA SER A 446 1.78 6.16 -4.17
C SER A 446 0.41 6.53 -3.58
N VAL A 447 -0.33 7.39 -4.30
CA VAL A 447 -1.77 7.70 -4.12
C VAL A 447 -2.17 8.40 -2.80
N CYS A 448 -1.66 7.99 -1.65
CA CYS A 448 -1.92 8.61 -0.36
C CYS A 448 -0.71 8.44 0.55
N TYR A 449 -0.14 9.54 1.07
CA TYR A 449 1.01 9.49 1.96
C TYR A 449 1.18 10.77 2.78
N LEU A 450 1.81 10.62 3.93
CA LEU A 450 2.20 11.67 4.86
C LEU A 450 3.72 11.82 4.85
N VAL A 451 4.20 13.06 4.72
CA VAL A 451 5.61 13.43 4.72
C VAL A 451 5.88 14.37 5.88
N LYS A 452 6.91 14.06 6.68
CA LYS A 452 7.39 14.97 7.74
C LYS A 452 8.06 16.18 7.13
N SER A 453 7.74 17.40 7.59
CA SER A 453 8.19 18.63 6.93
C SER A 453 9.71 18.81 6.90
N SER A 454 10.43 18.20 7.85
CA SER A 454 11.90 18.14 7.87
C SER A 454 12.51 17.46 6.65
N GLN A 455 11.72 16.69 5.88
CA GLN A 455 12.17 16.04 4.66
C GLN A 455 11.93 16.87 3.40
N LEU A 456 11.12 17.94 3.45
CA LEU A 456 10.69 18.69 2.26
C LEU A 456 11.84 19.38 1.53
N SER A 457 12.87 19.84 2.24
CA SER A 457 14.06 20.42 1.60
C SER A 457 14.80 19.42 0.70
N PHE A 458 14.70 18.12 1.02
CA PHE A 458 15.24 17.04 0.20
C PHE A 458 14.30 16.62 -0.92
N LEU A 459 13.09 17.19 -1.02
CA LEU A 459 12.07 16.76 -1.98
C LEU A 459 11.87 17.72 -3.16
N SER A 460 12.55 18.86 -3.20
CA SER A 460 12.52 19.75 -4.36
C SER A 460 12.98 19.00 -5.62
N GLY A 461 12.14 19.01 -6.67
CA GLY A 461 12.36 18.26 -7.91
C GLY A 461 12.26 16.73 -7.79
N ALA A 462 11.84 16.16 -6.65
CA ALA A 462 11.82 14.71 -6.44
C ALA A 462 10.86 13.96 -7.38
N TYR A 463 9.85 14.65 -7.92
CA TYR A 463 8.85 14.07 -8.80
C TYR A 463 9.21 14.15 -10.29
N LYS A 464 10.37 14.74 -10.63
CA LYS A 464 10.81 14.94 -12.03
C LYS A 464 11.75 13.83 -12.45
N SER A 465 11.43 13.14 -13.54
CA SER A 465 12.30 12.13 -14.14
C SER A 465 11.98 11.95 -15.62
N ASP A 466 13.03 11.75 -16.44
CA ASP A 466 12.87 11.34 -17.84
C ASP A 466 12.57 9.84 -17.99
N LYS A 467 12.83 9.04 -16.94
CA LYS A 467 12.71 7.57 -16.95
C LYS A 467 11.43 7.08 -16.28
N TYR A 468 11.01 7.76 -15.23
CA TYR A 468 9.97 7.30 -14.32
C TYR A 468 8.74 8.20 -14.36
N ASP A 469 7.56 7.63 -14.11
CA ASP A 469 6.38 8.42 -13.75
C ASP A 469 6.60 9.18 -12.43
N PRO A 470 5.77 10.19 -12.10
CA PRO A 470 5.97 11.04 -10.93
C PRO A 470 6.06 10.29 -9.58
N ASP A 471 5.27 9.23 -9.38
CA ASP A 471 5.28 8.46 -8.13
C ASP A 471 6.56 7.61 -8.02
N MET A 472 6.98 7.02 -9.15
CA MET A 472 8.25 6.29 -9.23
C MET A 472 9.46 7.22 -9.07
N ALA A 473 9.41 8.42 -9.66
CA ALA A 473 10.45 9.44 -9.53
C ALA A 473 10.58 9.88 -8.07
N PHE A 474 9.45 10.17 -7.41
CA PHE A 474 9.40 10.51 -5.99
C PHE A 474 10.03 9.43 -5.12
N SER A 475 9.60 8.19 -5.30
CA SER A 475 10.13 7.04 -4.56
C SER A 475 11.63 6.83 -4.83
N SER A 476 12.10 7.00 -6.08
CA SER A 476 13.53 6.90 -6.41
C SER A 476 14.35 7.98 -5.71
N SER A 477 13.89 9.23 -5.77
CA SER A 477 14.55 10.37 -5.15
C SER A 477 14.68 10.21 -3.64
N LEU A 478 13.66 9.65 -2.97
CA LEU A 478 13.71 9.34 -1.53
C LEU A 478 14.78 8.28 -1.22
N ARG A 479 14.82 7.18 -2.00
CA ARG A 479 15.82 6.12 -1.81
C ARG A 479 17.24 6.61 -2.01
N GLU A 480 17.48 7.43 -3.04
CA GLU A 480 18.79 8.02 -3.33
C GLU A 480 19.28 8.93 -2.20
N LYS A 481 18.35 9.54 -1.45
CA LYS A 481 18.65 10.41 -0.29
C LYS A 481 18.63 9.66 1.04
N GLY A 482 18.45 8.34 1.03
CA GLY A 482 18.40 7.51 2.24
C GLY A 482 17.18 7.76 3.14
N VAL A 483 16.10 8.31 2.58
CA VAL A 483 14.83 8.52 3.28
C VAL A 483 13.96 7.29 3.08
N HIS A 484 13.54 6.67 4.17
CA HIS A 484 12.70 5.47 4.14
C HIS A 484 11.24 5.84 3.88
N MET A 485 10.58 4.98 3.11
CA MET A 485 9.14 5.02 2.88
C MET A 485 8.49 3.86 3.62
N TYR A 486 7.36 4.13 4.26
CA TYR A 486 6.64 3.11 5.02
C TYR A 486 5.21 2.96 4.50
N VAL A 487 4.65 1.75 4.59
CA VAL A 487 3.21 1.51 4.45
C VAL A 487 2.65 0.96 5.75
N ASP A 488 1.51 1.49 6.18
CA ASP A 488 0.80 1.12 7.41
C ASP A 488 -0.48 0.35 7.07
N ASN A 489 -0.55 -0.91 7.50
CA ASN A 489 -1.76 -1.73 7.43
C ASN A 489 -2.21 -2.25 8.82
N THR A 490 -1.81 -1.55 9.89
CA THR A 490 -2.22 -1.87 11.27
C THR A 490 -3.73 -1.80 11.46
N VAL A 491 -4.42 -1.01 10.63
CA VAL A 491 -5.89 -0.93 10.51
C VAL A 491 -6.30 -0.81 9.04
N ASP A 492 -7.57 -1.02 8.75
CA ASP A 492 -8.12 -0.84 7.41
C ASP A 492 -8.49 0.64 7.18
N TYR A 493 -7.71 1.34 6.34
CA TYR A 493 -7.86 2.77 6.11
C TYR A 493 -8.89 3.13 5.03
N GLY A 494 -9.09 2.24 4.05
CA GLY A 494 -9.92 2.47 2.88
C GLY A 494 -9.44 1.64 1.68
N TYR A 495 -9.72 2.11 0.47
CA TYR A 495 -9.36 1.43 -0.78
C TYR A 495 -9.07 2.44 -1.90
N MET A 496 -8.74 1.94 -3.09
CA MET A 496 -8.54 2.77 -4.28
C MET A 496 -9.56 2.48 -5.37
N THR A 497 -9.97 3.52 -6.10
CA THR A 497 -10.71 3.36 -7.35
C THR A 497 -9.78 3.05 -8.52
N ASN A 498 -10.33 2.37 -9.52
CA ASN A 498 -9.68 2.09 -10.79
C ASN A 498 -10.12 3.10 -11.86
N PRO A 499 -9.26 4.02 -12.32
CA PRO A 499 -9.64 5.01 -13.32
C PRO A 499 -9.56 4.51 -14.77
N ASP A 500 -9.08 3.28 -15.01
CA ASP A 500 -8.62 2.84 -16.34
C ASP A 500 -9.72 2.86 -17.42
N SER A 501 -10.98 2.65 -17.03
CA SER A 501 -12.15 2.66 -17.94
C SER A 501 -13.02 3.91 -17.84
N TYR A 502 -12.63 4.89 -17.03
CA TYR A 502 -13.44 6.08 -16.79
C TYR A 502 -13.37 7.04 -17.98
N ASP A 503 -14.52 7.41 -18.53
CA ASP A 503 -14.63 8.34 -19.67
C ASP A 503 -15.44 9.57 -19.29
N THR A 504 -14.75 10.69 -19.09
CA THR A 504 -15.34 12.00 -18.77
C THR A 504 -16.21 12.59 -19.90
N LYS A 505 -16.23 12.00 -21.09
CA LYS A 505 -17.13 12.42 -22.19
C LYS A 505 -18.55 11.88 -22.03
N LEU A 506 -18.75 10.86 -21.19
CA LEU A 506 -20.05 10.27 -20.94
C LEU A 506 -20.85 11.11 -19.92
N LEU A 507 -22.14 11.27 -20.16
CA LEU A 507 -23.05 11.83 -19.15
C LEU A 507 -23.18 10.81 -18.01
N ASN A 508 -22.99 11.27 -16.77
CA ASN A 508 -22.99 10.41 -15.58
C ASN A 508 -21.97 9.26 -15.70
N ALA A 509 -20.71 9.57 -16.03
CA ALA A 509 -19.66 8.58 -16.29
C ALA A 509 -19.49 7.50 -15.20
N ASP A 510 -19.73 7.84 -13.92
CA ASP A 510 -19.73 6.88 -12.80
C ASP A 510 -20.74 5.74 -12.97
N PHE A 511 -21.83 5.95 -13.71
CA PHE A 511 -22.84 4.92 -14.00
C PHE A 511 -22.24 3.72 -14.75
N TYR A 512 -21.20 3.95 -15.56
CA TYR A 512 -20.54 2.92 -16.39
C TYR A 512 -19.53 2.07 -15.62
N GLN A 513 -19.30 2.36 -14.33
CA GLN A 513 -18.20 1.83 -13.53
C GLN A 513 -18.55 0.58 -12.69
N VAL A 514 -19.66 -0.11 -13.00
CA VAL A 514 -20.12 -1.29 -12.24
C VAL A 514 -19.11 -2.45 -12.21
N ILE A 515 -18.23 -2.53 -13.20
CA ILE A 515 -17.23 -3.61 -13.31
C ILE A 515 -15.95 -3.21 -12.57
N ASP A 516 -15.29 -2.12 -13.01
CA ASP A 516 -13.95 -1.77 -12.52
C ASP A 516 -13.96 -1.13 -11.12
N ASN A 517 -15.13 -0.66 -10.67
CA ASN A 517 -15.32 -0.05 -9.35
C ASN A 517 -16.61 -0.56 -8.69
N GLN A 518 -16.86 -1.87 -8.79
CA GLN A 518 -18.09 -2.52 -8.34
C GLN A 518 -18.51 -2.11 -6.93
N HIS A 519 -17.61 -2.16 -5.96
CA HIS A 519 -17.91 -1.82 -4.56
C HIS A 519 -18.52 -0.41 -4.40
N GLN A 520 -17.98 0.58 -5.12
CA GLN A 520 -18.50 1.96 -5.07
C GLN A 520 -19.79 2.13 -5.85
N TRP A 521 -19.86 1.46 -7.00
CA TRP A 521 -21.07 1.45 -7.80
C TRP A 521 -22.25 0.88 -7.02
N GLU A 522 -22.05 -0.23 -6.30
CA GLU A 522 -23.07 -0.87 -5.44
C GLU A 522 -23.62 0.11 -4.40
N ARG A 523 -22.74 0.80 -3.68
CA ARG A 523 -23.12 1.76 -2.63
C ARG A 523 -23.95 2.92 -3.16
N ARG A 524 -23.68 3.36 -4.40
CA ARG A 524 -24.40 4.47 -5.02
C ARG A 524 -25.72 4.04 -5.67
N TYR A 525 -25.73 2.87 -6.32
CA TYR A 525 -26.78 2.53 -7.28
C TYR A 525 -27.65 1.33 -6.87
N LEU A 526 -27.21 0.44 -5.97
CA LEU A 526 -28.08 -0.60 -5.44
C LEU A 526 -29.03 -0.07 -4.38
N HIS A 527 -30.27 -0.55 -4.42
CA HIS A 527 -31.27 -0.20 -3.43
C HIS A 527 -30.83 -0.69 -2.03
N GLU A 528 -31.01 0.13 -0.99
CA GLU A 528 -30.62 -0.19 0.40
C GLU A 528 -31.15 -1.54 0.91
N ASN A 529 -32.38 -1.89 0.53
CA ASN A 529 -33.04 -3.16 0.86
C ASN A 529 -32.78 -4.31 -0.13
N TYR A 530 -31.89 -4.15 -1.12
CA TYR A 530 -31.57 -5.21 -2.10
C TYR A 530 -31.11 -6.50 -1.39
N SER A 531 -30.11 -6.40 -0.51
CA SER A 531 -29.54 -7.57 0.18
C SER A 531 -30.54 -8.26 1.12
N GLN A 532 -31.56 -7.55 1.60
CA GLN A 532 -32.62 -8.14 2.44
C GLN A 532 -33.49 -9.11 1.65
N ALA A 533 -33.69 -8.87 0.35
CA ALA A 533 -34.45 -9.74 -0.54
C ALA A 533 -33.75 -11.07 -0.84
N LEU A 534 -32.46 -11.20 -0.54
CA LEU A 534 -31.69 -12.44 -0.70
C LEU A 534 -31.59 -13.26 0.60
N GLN A 535 -32.08 -12.73 1.72
CA GLN A 535 -31.98 -13.42 3.01
C GLN A 535 -32.91 -14.64 3.06
N PRO A 536 -32.47 -15.78 3.65
CA PRO A 536 -33.34 -16.94 3.86
C PRO A 536 -34.59 -16.57 4.67
N GLY A 537 -35.77 -16.93 4.17
CA GLY A 537 -37.05 -16.64 4.82
C GLY A 537 -37.59 -15.23 4.59
N SER A 538 -36.95 -14.41 3.76
CA SER A 538 -37.50 -13.14 3.33
C SER A 538 -38.84 -13.34 2.59
N THR A 539 -39.84 -12.51 2.91
CA THR A 539 -41.13 -12.56 2.21
C THR A 539 -41.06 -11.69 0.97
N ILE A 540 -40.92 -12.32 -0.19
CA ILE A 540 -40.90 -11.61 -1.48
C ILE A 540 -42.31 -11.20 -1.88
N GLN A 541 -42.48 -9.95 -2.31
CA GLN A 541 -43.77 -9.46 -2.78
C GLN A 541 -44.12 -10.13 -4.11
N GLN A 542 -45.33 -10.69 -4.17
CA GLN A 542 -45.85 -11.34 -5.36
C GLN A 542 -47.20 -10.68 -5.74
N PRO A 543 -47.19 -9.49 -6.37
CA PRO A 543 -48.43 -8.74 -6.66
C PRO A 543 -49.41 -9.47 -7.58
N CYS A 544 -48.93 -10.40 -8.42
CA CYS A 544 -49.74 -11.31 -9.23
C CYS A 544 -49.12 -12.71 -9.17
N PRO A 545 -49.88 -13.80 -9.43
CA PRO A 545 -49.32 -15.16 -9.44
C PRO A 545 -48.06 -15.25 -10.32
N ASP A 546 -46.96 -15.75 -9.76
CA ASP A 546 -45.63 -15.87 -10.40
C ASP A 546 -45.05 -14.57 -10.98
N VAL A 547 -45.52 -13.42 -10.49
CA VAL A 547 -44.94 -12.10 -10.74
C VAL A 547 -44.32 -11.60 -9.44
N TYR A 548 -43.00 -11.66 -9.33
CA TYR A 548 -42.24 -11.25 -8.16
C TYR A 548 -41.83 -9.78 -8.26
N TRP A 549 -41.67 -9.12 -7.12
CA TRP A 549 -41.37 -7.70 -7.06
C TRP A 549 -40.29 -7.37 -6.03
N PHE A 550 -39.16 -6.85 -6.51
CA PHE A 550 -37.95 -6.64 -5.72
C PHE A 550 -37.48 -5.19 -5.74
N PRO A 551 -36.97 -4.64 -4.63
CA PRO A 551 -36.12 -3.45 -4.67
C PRO A 551 -34.77 -3.81 -5.29
N ILE A 552 -34.30 -3.06 -6.30
CA ILE A 552 -33.02 -3.36 -6.96
C ILE A 552 -32.10 -2.14 -7.08
N THR A 553 -32.61 -0.98 -7.49
CA THR A 553 -31.78 0.21 -7.74
C THR A 553 -32.25 1.45 -6.99
N THR A 554 -31.34 2.40 -6.77
CA THR A 554 -31.66 3.68 -6.12
C THR A 554 -32.40 4.63 -7.04
N ALA A 555 -33.02 5.67 -6.48
CA ALA A 555 -33.62 6.74 -7.28
C ALA A 555 -32.57 7.47 -8.14
N ARG A 556 -31.32 7.56 -7.66
CA ARG A 556 -30.20 8.15 -8.42
C ARG A 556 -29.91 7.34 -9.68
N PHE A 557 -29.78 6.01 -9.56
CA PHE A 557 -29.63 5.11 -10.71
C PHE A 557 -30.69 5.38 -11.78
N CYS A 558 -31.97 5.42 -11.37
CA CYS A 558 -33.06 5.60 -12.32
C CYS A 558 -33.02 6.96 -13.03
N ASN A 559 -32.77 8.04 -12.29
CA ASN A 559 -32.67 9.38 -12.85
C ASN A 559 -31.48 9.51 -13.82
N GLU A 560 -30.33 8.96 -13.46
CA GLU A 560 -29.14 9.01 -14.30
C GLU A 560 -29.29 8.16 -15.56
N LEU A 561 -29.92 6.98 -15.46
CA LEU A 561 -30.25 6.16 -16.63
C LEU A 561 -31.20 6.88 -17.58
N ILE A 562 -32.27 7.50 -17.06
CA ILE A 562 -33.18 8.33 -17.87
C ILE A 562 -32.39 9.47 -18.55
N GLY A 563 -31.51 10.14 -17.80
CA GLY A 563 -30.66 11.20 -18.33
C GLY A 563 -29.78 10.74 -19.49
N ILE A 564 -29.14 9.58 -19.37
CA ILE A 564 -28.34 8.96 -20.44
C ILE A 564 -29.19 8.71 -21.69
N MET A 565 -30.38 8.14 -21.52
CA MET A 565 -31.29 7.83 -22.63
C MET A 565 -31.77 9.10 -23.34
N GLU A 566 -32.20 10.11 -22.60
CA GLU A 566 -32.66 11.37 -23.18
C GLU A 566 -31.51 12.19 -23.80
N ASN A 567 -30.29 12.11 -23.25
CA ASN A 567 -29.11 12.72 -23.87
C ASN A 567 -28.73 12.06 -25.20
N PHE A 568 -28.90 10.73 -25.32
CA PHE A 568 -28.75 10.06 -26.62
C PHE A 568 -29.84 10.47 -27.61
N GLY A 569 -31.10 10.58 -27.14
CA GLY A 569 -32.21 11.21 -27.83
C GLY A 569 -32.76 10.49 -29.07
N LYS A 570 -32.07 9.46 -29.58
CA LYS A 570 -32.47 8.70 -30.78
C LYS A 570 -33.43 7.55 -30.44
N TRP A 571 -34.57 7.90 -29.86
CA TRP A 571 -35.67 6.96 -29.57
C TRP A 571 -36.23 6.31 -30.83
N SER A 572 -36.65 5.04 -30.73
CA SER A 572 -37.31 4.35 -31.84
C SER A 572 -38.60 5.07 -32.27
N SER A 573 -39.06 4.76 -33.48
CA SER A 573 -40.34 5.20 -34.02
C SER A 573 -41.54 4.49 -33.38
N GLY A 574 -41.35 3.37 -32.67
CA GLY A 574 -42.43 2.51 -32.17
C GLY A 574 -43.16 1.76 -33.29
N THR A 575 -42.50 1.56 -34.43
CA THR A 575 -43.01 0.80 -35.58
C THR A 575 -42.31 -0.55 -35.71
N ASN A 576 -42.93 -1.52 -36.39
CA ASN A 576 -42.36 -2.85 -36.56
C ASN A 576 -41.03 -2.90 -37.33
N THR A 577 -40.63 -1.82 -37.99
CA THR A 577 -39.33 -1.70 -38.65
C THR A 577 -38.39 -0.85 -37.82
N ASP A 578 -37.23 -1.40 -37.46
CA ASP A 578 -36.19 -0.71 -36.73
C ASP A 578 -34.80 -1.09 -37.26
N GLU A 579 -34.23 -0.22 -38.09
CA GLU A 579 -32.90 -0.39 -38.70
C GLU A 579 -31.76 -0.42 -37.68
N ARG A 580 -32.02 -0.04 -36.42
CA ARG A 580 -31.06 -0.06 -35.32
C ARG A 580 -30.90 -1.47 -34.74
N LEU A 581 -31.82 -2.39 -35.04
CA LEU A 581 -31.80 -3.78 -34.59
C LEU A 581 -31.17 -4.72 -35.61
N ALA A 582 -30.48 -5.75 -35.13
CA ALA A 582 -29.99 -6.85 -35.97
C ALA A 582 -31.18 -7.64 -36.55
N GLY A 583 -31.50 -7.38 -37.82
CA GLY A 583 -32.63 -8.00 -38.53
C GLY A 583 -33.76 -7.04 -38.93
N GLY A 584 -33.72 -5.78 -38.47
CA GLY A 584 -34.59 -4.70 -38.98
C GLY A 584 -36.08 -4.78 -38.61
N TYR A 585 -36.53 -5.80 -37.87
CA TYR A 585 -37.95 -6.04 -37.59
C TYR A 585 -38.21 -6.39 -36.12
N GLU A 586 -39.20 -5.71 -35.53
CA GLU A 586 -39.66 -5.91 -34.16
C GLU A 586 -41.13 -6.37 -34.15
N ASN A 587 -41.39 -7.53 -33.54
CA ASN A 587 -42.74 -8.14 -33.55
C ASN A 587 -43.77 -7.31 -32.75
N VAL A 588 -43.32 -6.65 -31.69
CA VAL A 588 -44.14 -5.84 -30.79
C VAL A 588 -43.40 -4.55 -30.48
N PRO A 589 -43.51 -3.53 -31.36
CA PRO A 589 -42.59 -2.40 -31.30
C PRO A 589 -42.86 -1.49 -30.12
N THR A 590 -41.79 -1.02 -29.49
CA THR A 590 -41.82 0.00 -28.43
C THR A 590 -41.00 1.22 -28.81
N ARG A 591 -41.30 2.39 -28.24
CA ARG A 591 -40.41 3.57 -28.33
C ARG A 591 -39.29 3.44 -27.32
N ASP A 592 -38.13 3.02 -27.79
CA ASP A 592 -37.05 2.57 -26.94
C ASP A 592 -35.64 2.96 -27.41
N ILE A 593 -34.69 2.73 -26.50
CA ILE A 593 -33.24 2.81 -26.69
C ILE A 593 -32.63 1.57 -26.02
N HIS A 594 -31.85 0.82 -26.79
CA HIS A 594 -31.13 -0.35 -26.32
C HIS A 594 -29.80 0.01 -25.64
N MET A 595 -29.39 -0.79 -24.66
CA MET A 595 -28.16 -0.57 -23.89
C MET A 595 -26.90 -0.50 -24.78
N ASN A 596 -26.85 -1.29 -25.87
CA ASN A 596 -25.72 -1.27 -26.80
C ASN A 596 -25.57 0.07 -27.54
N GLN A 597 -26.66 0.79 -27.79
CA GLN A 597 -26.66 2.09 -28.49
C GLN A 597 -26.03 3.19 -27.65
N VAL A 598 -26.03 3.03 -26.32
CA VAL A 598 -25.45 3.98 -25.35
C VAL A 598 -24.22 3.43 -24.64
N GLY A 599 -23.64 2.33 -25.16
CA GLY A 599 -22.41 1.73 -24.64
C GLY A 599 -22.54 1.04 -23.27
N LEU A 600 -23.76 0.67 -22.86
CA LEU A 600 -24.04 0.04 -21.56
C LEU A 600 -24.26 -1.48 -21.63
N GLU A 601 -24.15 -2.11 -22.79
CA GLU A 601 -24.44 -3.54 -22.94
C GLU A 601 -23.62 -4.43 -21.99
N LYS A 602 -22.30 -4.23 -21.92
CA LYS A 602 -21.42 -5.00 -21.05
C LYS A 602 -21.77 -4.80 -19.57
N GLN A 603 -21.97 -3.56 -19.16
CA GLN A 603 -22.32 -3.17 -17.79
C GLN A 603 -23.67 -3.76 -17.40
N TRP A 604 -24.66 -3.71 -18.31
CA TRP A 604 -25.99 -4.22 -18.06
C TRP A 604 -26.02 -5.74 -17.95
N LEU A 605 -25.31 -6.46 -18.82
CA LEU A 605 -25.17 -7.92 -18.71
C LEU A 605 -24.50 -8.32 -17.39
N HIS A 606 -23.52 -7.54 -16.93
CA HIS A 606 -22.91 -7.74 -15.61
C HIS A 606 -23.93 -7.48 -14.48
N ILE A 607 -24.77 -6.43 -14.57
CA ILE A 607 -25.87 -6.19 -13.62
C ILE A 607 -26.86 -7.38 -13.59
N LEU A 608 -27.17 -7.96 -14.75
CA LEU A 608 -28.03 -9.15 -14.82
C LEU A 608 -27.38 -10.34 -14.09
N GLY A 609 -26.09 -10.58 -14.33
CA GLY A 609 -25.36 -11.69 -13.71
C GLY A 609 -25.15 -11.54 -12.21
N GLU A 610 -24.72 -10.36 -11.76
CA GLU A 610 -24.36 -10.14 -10.34
C GLU A 610 -25.56 -9.84 -9.45
N TYR A 611 -26.58 -9.15 -9.97
CA TYR A 611 -27.68 -8.65 -9.12
C TYR A 611 -29.06 -9.22 -9.44
N VAL A 612 -29.35 -9.54 -10.70
CA VAL A 612 -30.67 -10.08 -11.07
C VAL A 612 -30.71 -11.61 -10.91
N ARG A 613 -29.66 -12.32 -11.36
CA ARG A 613 -29.56 -13.78 -11.27
C ARG A 613 -29.74 -14.28 -9.83
N PRO A 614 -29.11 -13.71 -8.77
CA PRO A 614 -29.34 -14.20 -7.41
C PRO A 614 -30.78 -14.05 -6.92
N LEU A 615 -31.47 -12.95 -7.29
CA LEU A 615 -32.89 -12.76 -6.98
C LEU A 615 -33.77 -13.76 -7.74
N GLN A 616 -33.42 -14.02 -9.00
CA GLN A 616 -34.11 -15.00 -9.83
C GLN A 616 -33.99 -16.41 -9.25
N GLU A 617 -32.78 -16.85 -8.92
CA GLU A 617 -32.52 -18.19 -8.35
C GLU A 617 -33.24 -18.37 -7.01
N HIS A 618 -33.44 -17.28 -6.27
CA HIS A 618 -34.18 -17.29 -5.02
C HIS A 618 -35.67 -17.64 -5.20
N VAL A 619 -36.32 -17.17 -6.27
CA VAL A 619 -37.78 -17.36 -6.47
C VAL A 619 -38.16 -18.43 -7.49
N PHE A 620 -37.31 -18.70 -8.48
CA PHE A 620 -37.51 -19.80 -9.42
C PHE A 620 -36.58 -20.97 -9.05
N THR A 621 -36.88 -21.60 -7.92
CA THR A 621 -36.10 -22.73 -7.40
C THR A 621 -35.97 -23.84 -8.46
N GLY A 622 -34.72 -24.23 -8.75
CA GLY A 622 -34.40 -25.27 -9.73
C GLY A 622 -34.13 -24.74 -11.14
N TYR A 623 -34.28 -23.44 -11.40
CA TYR A 623 -33.79 -22.80 -12.62
C TYR A 623 -32.42 -22.16 -12.37
N PHE A 624 -31.43 -22.56 -13.16
CA PHE A 624 -30.05 -22.09 -13.07
C PHE A 624 -29.46 -21.84 -14.46
N HIS A 625 -28.91 -20.64 -14.66
CA HIS A 625 -28.16 -20.30 -15.87
C HIS A 625 -27.16 -19.18 -15.57
N ASP A 626 -25.87 -19.48 -15.74
CA ASP A 626 -24.77 -18.58 -15.42
C ASP A 626 -23.70 -18.60 -16.54
N PRO A 627 -23.41 -17.45 -17.19
CA PRO A 627 -24.07 -16.15 -17.04
C PRO A 627 -25.45 -16.11 -17.72
N PRO A 628 -26.41 -15.30 -17.22
CA PRO A 628 -27.68 -15.09 -17.90
C PRO A 628 -27.44 -14.44 -19.27
N ARG A 629 -28.25 -14.80 -20.27
CA ARG A 629 -28.14 -14.29 -21.63
C ARG A 629 -29.30 -13.35 -21.92
N SER A 630 -29.01 -12.15 -22.41
CA SER A 630 -30.05 -11.23 -22.86
C SER A 630 -29.58 -10.43 -24.07
N LEU A 631 -30.29 -10.58 -25.19
CA LEU A 631 -30.04 -9.81 -26.42
C LEU A 631 -30.87 -8.52 -26.48
N MET A 632 -31.94 -8.44 -25.68
CA MET A 632 -32.88 -7.34 -25.70
C MET A 632 -32.89 -6.68 -24.32
N ASN A 633 -32.10 -5.61 -24.19
CA ASN A 633 -31.97 -4.79 -22.99
C ASN A 633 -32.22 -3.34 -23.39
N PHE A 634 -33.34 -2.77 -22.97
CA PHE A 634 -33.77 -1.48 -23.50
C PHE A 634 -34.65 -0.71 -22.53
N VAL A 635 -34.54 0.61 -22.58
CA VAL A 635 -35.43 1.52 -21.86
C VAL A 635 -36.57 1.91 -22.78
N VAL A 636 -37.81 1.74 -22.31
CA VAL A 636 -39.02 2.15 -23.02
C VAL A 636 -39.53 3.47 -22.47
N ARG A 637 -40.01 4.35 -23.35
CA ARG A 637 -40.71 5.58 -23.02
C ARG A 637 -42.16 5.55 -23.49
N TYR A 638 -43.10 5.67 -22.55
CA TYR A 638 -44.51 5.84 -22.87
C TYR A 638 -44.95 7.29 -22.63
N ARG A 639 -45.62 7.87 -23.64
CA ARG A 639 -46.26 9.19 -23.54
C ARG A 639 -47.62 9.22 -24.24
N PRO A 640 -48.59 10.05 -23.77
CA PRO A 640 -49.89 10.24 -24.41
C PRO A 640 -49.83 10.66 -25.89
N ASP A 641 -48.83 11.47 -26.25
CA ASP A 641 -48.62 12.06 -27.57
C ASP A 641 -47.77 11.18 -28.51
N GLU A 642 -47.22 10.08 -28.00
CA GLU A 642 -46.39 9.15 -28.75
C GLU A 642 -47.02 7.75 -28.74
N GLN A 643 -46.36 6.79 -28.08
CA GLN A 643 -46.89 5.47 -27.81
C GLN A 643 -47.31 5.43 -26.33
N PRO A 644 -48.62 5.45 -26.01
CA PRO A 644 -49.07 5.51 -24.62
C PRO A 644 -49.30 4.15 -23.96
N SER A 645 -49.33 3.06 -24.74
CA SER A 645 -49.67 1.72 -24.29
C SER A 645 -48.96 0.67 -25.14
N LEU A 646 -48.93 -0.57 -24.66
CA LEU A 646 -48.43 -1.73 -25.40
C LEU A 646 -49.50 -2.81 -25.46
N ARG A 647 -49.81 -3.30 -26.65
CA ARG A 647 -50.85 -4.33 -26.87
C ARG A 647 -50.52 -5.63 -26.15
N PRO A 648 -51.52 -6.50 -25.87
CA PRO A 648 -51.27 -7.82 -25.31
C PRO A 648 -50.25 -8.65 -26.12
N HIS A 649 -49.24 -9.21 -25.46
CA HIS A 649 -48.17 -9.99 -26.08
C HIS A 649 -47.51 -10.99 -25.10
N HIS A 650 -46.62 -11.82 -25.66
CA HIS A 650 -45.63 -12.59 -24.91
C HIS A 650 -44.24 -12.03 -25.22
N ASP A 651 -43.35 -12.15 -24.25
CA ASP A 651 -41.95 -11.81 -24.43
C ASP A 651 -41.19 -13.01 -24.99
N SER A 652 -40.18 -12.73 -25.82
CA SER A 652 -39.25 -13.77 -26.26
C SER A 652 -38.16 -13.98 -25.22
N SER A 653 -38.55 -14.45 -24.04
CA SER A 653 -37.67 -14.72 -22.88
C SER A 653 -38.16 -15.95 -22.12
N THR A 654 -37.26 -16.57 -21.35
CA THR A 654 -37.68 -17.50 -20.29
C THR A 654 -38.34 -16.70 -19.18
N TYR A 655 -37.69 -15.62 -18.73
CA TYR A 655 -38.25 -14.64 -17.81
C TYR A 655 -37.89 -13.21 -18.24
N THR A 656 -38.78 -12.28 -17.93
CA THR A 656 -38.61 -10.86 -18.19
C THR A 656 -38.43 -10.11 -16.87
N ILE A 657 -37.55 -9.12 -16.89
CA ILE A 657 -37.49 -8.11 -15.83
C ILE A 657 -37.99 -6.76 -16.35
N ASN A 658 -38.68 -6.04 -15.48
CA ASN A 658 -39.25 -4.73 -15.75
C ASN A 658 -39.04 -3.80 -14.55
N ILE A 659 -38.08 -2.88 -14.66
CA ILE A 659 -37.73 -1.92 -13.61
C ILE A 659 -38.44 -0.60 -13.88
N ALA A 660 -39.22 -0.12 -12.91
CA ALA A 660 -39.79 1.22 -13.00
C ALA A 660 -38.73 2.29 -12.73
N LEU A 661 -38.56 3.24 -13.67
CA LEU A 661 -37.52 4.27 -13.57
C LEU A 661 -38.04 5.61 -13.05
N ASN A 662 -39.36 5.83 -12.99
CA ASN A 662 -39.94 7.03 -12.43
C ASN A 662 -41.31 6.77 -11.77
N ARG A 663 -41.91 7.79 -11.15
CA ARG A 663 -42.97 7.63 -10.15
C ARG A 663 -44.38 7.85 -10.73
N PRO A 664 -45.31 6.90 -10.56
CA PRO A 664 -46.72 7.14 -10.89
C PRO A 664 -47.31 8.22 -9.97
N GLY A 665 -48.24 9.00 -10.49
CA GLY A 665 -48.91 10.12 -9.81
C GLY A 665 -48.09 11.41 -9.70
N LEU A 666 -46.78 11.35 -9.95
CA LEU A 666 -45.90 12.53 -9.97
C LEU A 666 -45.33 12.79 -11.35
N ASP A 667 -44.68 11.78 -11.95
CA ASP A 667 -44.00 11.91 -13.24
C ASP A 667 -44.94 11.50 -14.40
N TYR A 668 -45.93 10.64 -14.14
CA TYR A 668 -46.97 10.23 -15.08
C TYR A 668 -48.27 9.78 -14.39
N GLU A 669 -49.40 9.79 -15.12
CA GLU A 669 -50.69 9.23 -14.70
C GLU A 669 -51.12 8.06 -15.60
N GLY A 670 -51.87 7.11 -15.04
CA GLY A 670 -52.18 5.84 -15.72
C GLY A 670 -50.99 4.88 -15.75
N GLY A 671 -50.92 4.02 -16.76
CA GLY A 671 -49.82 3.06 -16.91
C GLY A 671 -49.92 1.84 -15.99
N GLY A 672 -48.88 1.02 -16.03
CA GLY A 672 -48.79 -0.26 -15.34
C GLY A 672 -48.61 -1.44 -16.29
N CYS A 673 -48.74 -2.65 -15.74
CA CYS A 673 -48.75 -3.91 -16.49
C CYS A 673 -49.98 -4.72 -16.08
N HIS A 674 -50.72 -5.25 -17.04
CA HIS A 674 -51.88 -6.12 -16.80
C HIS A 674 -51.61 -7.52 -17.36
N PHE A 675 -51.72 -8.54 -16.50
CA PHE A 675 -51.55 -9.94 -16.84
C PHE A 675 -52.93 -10.57 -17.07
N LEU A 676 -53.28 -10.76 -18.36
CA LEU A 676 -54.64 -11.07 -18.79
C LEU A 676 -55.14 -12.40 -18.23
N ARG A 677 -54.28 -13.45 -18.23
CA ARG A 677 -54.64 -14.79 -17.72
C ARG A 677 -55.04 -14.78 -16.24
N TYR A 678 -54.55 -13.83 -15.47
CA TYR A 678 -54.79 -13.75 -14.02
C TYR A 678 -55.76 -12.61 -13.66
N ASN A 679 -56.22 -11.83 -14.64
CA ASN A 679 -56.96 -10.58 -14.43
C ASN A 679 -56.32 -9.71 -13.33
N CYS A 680 -54.99 -9.60 -13.36
CA CYS A 680 -54.20 -8.95 -12.31
C CYS A 680 -53.38 -7.81 -12.90
N SER A 681 -53.39 -6.65 -12.24
CA SER A 681 -52.70 -5.45 -12.71
C SER A 681 -51.75 -4.90 -11.66
N VAL A 682 -50.56 -4.50 -12.10
CA VAL A 682 -49.58 -3.76 -11.29
C VAL A 682 -49.52 -2.33 -11.82
N THR A 683 -50.21 -1.40 -11.15
CA THR A 683 -50.36 0.00 -11.59
C THR A 683 -49.58 0.99 -10.73
N ASN A 684 -49.44 0.73 -9.43
CA ASN A 684 -48.68 1.58 -8.51
C ASN A 684 -47.21 1.11 -8.42
N THR A 685 -46.49 1.15 -9.53
CA THR A 685 -45.09 0.74 -9.57
C THR A 685 -44.21 1.67 -8.73
N LYS A 686 -43.14 1.14 -8.17
CA LYS A 686 -42.21 1.86 -7.29
C LYS A 686 -40.92 2.08 -8.07
N MET A 687 -40.45 3.32 -8.11
CA MET A 687 -39.18 3.67 -8.75
C MET A 687 -38.03 2.84 -8.14
N GLY A 688 -37.17 2.27 -8.98
CA GLY A 688 -36.06 1.40 -8.57
C GLY A 688 -36.46 -0.03 -8.18
N TRP A 689 -37.75 -0.39 -8.31
CA TRP A 689 -38.21 -1.76 -8.11
C TRP A 689 -38.41 -2.49 -9.43
N MET A 690 -38.09 -3.78 -9.42
CA MET A 690 -38.09 -4.70 -10.54
C MET A 690 -39.21 -5.72 -10.42
N LEU A 691 -40.12 -5.76 -11.39
CA LEU A 691 -40.98 -6.92 -11.61
C LEU A 691 -40.20 -8.00 -12.33
N MET A 692 -40.41 -9.25 -11.93
CA MET A 692 -39.84 -10.44 -12.57
C MET A 692 -40.96 -11.46 -12.81
N HIS A 693 -41.13 -11.90 -14.04
CA HIS A 693 -42.16 -12.87 -14.43
C HIS A 693 -41.73 -13.74 -15.61
N PRO A 694 -42.29 -14.95 -15.80
CA PRO A 694 -42.08 -15.73 -17.02
C PRO A 694 -42.45 -14.94 -18.29
N GLY A 695 -41.69 -15.09 -19.37
CA GLY A 695 -41.94 -14.37 -20.64
C GLY A 695 -42.91 -15.09 -21.58
N ARG A 696 -42.82 -16.42 -21.62
CA ARG A 696 -43.57 -17.29 -22.53
C ARG A 696 -44.73 -18.02 -21.85
N LEU A 697 -45.68 -18.46 -22.67
CA LEU A 697 -46.81 -19.35 -22.36
C LEU A 697 -47.85 -18.80 -21.36
N THR A 698 -47.42 -18.43 -20.15
CA THR A 698 -48.32 -18.22 -19.01
C THR A 698 -48.60 -16.75 -18.68
N HIS A 699 -47.74 -15.82 -19.06
CA HIS A 699 -47.86 -14.41 -18.68
C HIS A 699 -48.13 -13.53 -19.90
N PHE A 700 -49.22 -13.84 -20.62
CA PHE A 700 -49.73 -12.96 -21.68
C PHE A 700 -50.18 -11.65 -21.05
N HIS A 701 -49.53 -10.54 -21.40
CA HIS A 701 -49.64 -9.28 -20.67
C HIS A 701 -49.67 -8.07 -21.60
N GLU A 702 -50.16 -6.94 -21.08
CA GLU A 702 -50.23 -5.67 -21.80
C GLU A 702 -49.70 -4.50 -20.97
N GLY A 703 -49.18 -3.48 -21.67
CA GLY A 703 -48.78 -2.21 -21.08
C GLY A 703 -49.98 -1.27 -21.03
N LEU A 704 -50.48 -1.00 -19.83
CA LEU A 704 -51.63 -0.13 -19.62
C LEU A 704 -51.35 1.31 -20.10
N ARG A 705 -52.42 2.00 -20.52
CA ARG A 705 -52.31 3.33 -21.14
C ARG A 705 -51.85 4.39 -20.14
N VAL A 706 -50.79 5.12 -20.50
CA VAL A 706 -50.37 6.36 -19.85
C VAL A 706 -51.25 7.51 -20.36
N THR A 707 -51.89 8.22 -19.45
CA THR A 707 -52.86 9.28 -19.77
C THR A 707 -52.26 10.68 -19.67
N LYS A 708 -51.17 10.86 -18.92
CA LYS A 708 -50.47 12.13 -18.73
C LYS A 708 -49.01 11.90 -18.35
N GLY A 709 -48.14 12.85 -18.68
CA GLY A 709 -46.71 12.81 -18.33
C GLY A 709 -45.95 11.76 -19.16
N THR A 710 -44.82 11.31 -18.62
CA THR A 710 -43.93 10.37 -19.31
C THR A 710 -43.56 9.23 -18.36
N ARG A 711 -43.76 7.98 -18.79
CA ARG A 711 -43.36 6.79 -18.02
C ARG A 711 -42.12 6.16 -18.65
N TYR A 712 -41.11 5.89 -17.83
CA TYR A 712 -39.91 5.16 -18.23
C TYR A 712 -39.82 3.83 -17.50
N ILE A 713 -39.46 2.77 -18.24
CA ILE A 713 -39.18 1.45 -17.68
C ILE A 713 -37.94 0.85 -18.34
N MET A 714 -37.13 0.11 -17.59
CA MET A 714 -36.03 -0.69 -18.13
C MET A 714 -36.48 -2.15 -18.25
N ILE A 715 -36.36 -2.71 -19.45
CA ILE A 715 -36.78 -4.07 -19.78
C ILE A 715 -35.58 -4.92 -20.18
N SER A 716 -35.56 -6.17 -19.71
CA SER A 716 -34.69 -7.21 -20.26
C SER A 716 -35.43 -8.50 -20.48
N PHE A 717 -35.25 -9.07 -21.68
CA PHE A 717 -35.70 -10.40 -22.04
C PHE A 717 -34.57 -11.39 -21.79
N VAL A 718 -34.64 -12.06 -20.64
CA VAL A 718 -33.55 -12.93 -20.17
C VAL A 718 -33.83 -14.38 -20.58
N ASP A 719 -32.77 -15.01 -21.07
CA ASP A 719 -32.73 -16.37 -21.58
C ASP A 719 -33.77 -16.63 -22.69
N PRO A 720 -33.64 -15.92 -23.83
CA PRO A 720 -34.57 -15.96 -24.97
C PRO A 720 -34.64 -17.29 -25.73
#